data_AF-A0A8I1EC47-F1
#
_entry.id   AF-A0A8I1EC47-F1
#
_cell.length_a   1.000
_cell.length_b   1.000
_cell.length_c   1.000
_cell.angle_alpha   90.00
_cell.angle_beta   90.00
_cell.angle_gamma   90.00
#
_symmetry.space_group_name_H-M   'P 1'
#
loop_
_entity.id
_entity.type
_entity.pdbx_description
1 polymer ?
#
loop_
_entity_poly.entity_id
_entity_poly.type
_entity_poly.pdbx_seq_one_letter_code
_entity_poly.pdbx_strand_id
1 'polypeptide(L)'
;MTEAFTPNVISRLTKYGIEEPWELLLNLPERYDDFTLPIKSIGAIKRLGHGKSFYGKLILTGVKTSTEIKKERQANGEVVDAGSGTEYVRVELSDGVSSTSALVFGRIDPWLLLKKVKLGKVIHVSGKVKQKNGYTNLDALEVVPEEDIGKIVARYRGMKRVLSPEKIADLTKISLIHNTARAVEEIMDGLNEEESGIRKNCRLPFNLQQLLMMLHIPDSPENLKKALDSAKRMNAYYEIRKALAATERKPCPEARIPKNLELIQELVSRHPFAKTITNDQKRAVWDIIKDFDQDKPMDRLLSADVGNGKTLAYGIPAAYACRLGKNVVVLLPTEPLAGQVAENISGWYPEVKVHLLTAGFKDEVKQGEMLVGTTAILTWLKNNPEWKVDFAVTDEQQKMGTLQRDALNSIGTHILEATATPIPRTMAQTLFGSKKVSVIKDCPVVKNITTKLIGNTIEERRDLMTNLEAWVAKGSKVAVIYPLVAEQQAYYYHVKAEVKKEAEKVASLMKKANVSVKSINPVEEVPHLLHELENTAEDGFIIELHAEEQAHNRLQKRFDRYMGASAELLRFMGSRIDEEMEQKNKTTIMNAAAKWEKKFPGRVGVIHGRSKRTEKADIIRDMNNGKYDILVSTTLVEIGVDVKGLMALAAINAENLGAYTLHQLRGRVARSGGDGDFFMMASCPVDELEPGSKERMDLLVKYTSGDDIAVYDMEQRGFGNLSAGGRNQKGFDDGLFPTLKLVPSELEHFLRDLARETMHERGAQVAVTP
;
A
#
# COMPACT_ATOMS: atom_id res chain seq x y z
N MET A 1 6.80 25.54 34.83
CA MET A 1 5.65 25.06 34.03
C MET A 1 4.87 26.28 33.57
N THR A 2 5.11 26.72 32.34
CA THR A 2 4.54 27.95 31.76
C THR A 2 3.02 27.88 31.71
N GLU A 3 2.34 28.96 32.15
CA GLU A 3 0.88 29.16 32.19
C GLU A 3 0.12 28.79 30.90
N ALA A 4 0.84 28.65 29.78
CA ALA A 4 0.30 28.25 28.48
C ALA A 4 -0.15 26.77 28.40
N PHE A 5 0.48 25.85 29.13
CA PHE A 5 0.18 24.41 29.10
C PHE A 5 -0.74 23.98 30.24
N THR A 6 -1.95 24.53 30.27
CA THR A 6 -2.97 24.11 31.27
C THR A 6 -3.43 22.67 31.02
N PRO A 7 -3.94 21.95 32.04
CA PRO A 7 -4.46 20.58 31.87
C PRO A 7 -5.53 20.45 30.77
N ASN A 8 -6.35 21.49 30.57
CA ASN A 8 -7.34 21.54 29.49
C ASN A 8 -6.67 21.66 28.11
N VAL A 9 -5.59 22.43 27.99
CA VAL A 9 -4.82 22.53 26.73
C VAL A 9 -4.14 21.19 26.43
N ILE A 10 -3.52 20.54 27.42
CA ILE A 10 -2.90 19.22 27.26
C ILE A 10 -3.95 18.18 26.86
N SER A 11 -5.12 18.14 27.52
CA SER A 11 -6.24 17.24 27.15
C SER A 11 -6.77 17.48 25.73
N ARG A 12 -6.60 18.69 25.18
CA ARG A 12 -6.94 18.97 23.77
C ARG A 12 -5.81 18.58 22.82
N LEU A 13 -4.55 18.71 23.24
CA LEU A 13 -3.37 18.28 22.49
C LEU A 13 -3.29 16.76 22.35
N THR A 14 -3.76 15.98 23.33
CA THR A 14 -3.80 14.51 23.22
C THR A 14 -4.67 14.02 22.06
N LYS A 15 -5.66 14.81 21.62
CA LYS A 15 -6.43 14.51 20.39
C LYS A 15 -5.59 14.59 19.11
N TYR A 16 -4.45 15.26 19.15
CA TYR A 16 -3.44 15.29 18.09
C TYR A 16 -2.34 14.25 18.29
N GLY A 17 -2.46 13.38 19.31
CA GLY A 17 -1.40 12.43 19.67
C GLY A 17 -0.25 13.05 20.46
N ILE A 18 -0.47 14.22 21.07
CA ILE A 18 0.54 14.92 21.87
C ILE A 18 0.14 14.85 23.33
N GLU A 19 0.86 14.05 24.10
CA GLU A 19 0.70 13.86 25.54
C GLU A 19 1.56 14.85 26.34
N GLU A 20 2.73 15.22 25.82
CA GLU A 20 3.67 16.11 26.51
C GLU A 20 4.07 17.33 25.66
N PRO A 21 4.37 18.49 26.29
CA PRO A 21 4.71 19.71 25.56
C PRO A 21 5.88 19.58 24.57
N TRP A 22 6.88 18.75 24.85
CA TRP A 22 8.05 18.58 23.99
C TRP A 22 7.71 17.89 22.66
N GLU A 23 6.68 17.03 22.62
CA GLU A 23 6.23 16.34 21.41
C GLU A 23 5.65 17.29 20.35
N LEU A 24 5.26 18.52 20.75
CA LEU A 24 4.91 19.58 19.80
C LEU A 24 6.04 19.89 18.80
N LEU A 25 7.30 19.63 19.19
CA LEU A 25 8.48 19.82 18.35
C LEU A 25 8.68 18.70 17.32
N LEU A 26 8.02 17.56 17.52
CA LEU A 26 8.00 16.45 16.56
C LEU A 26 6.79 16.54 15.62
N ASN A 27 5.79 17.34 15.97
CA ASN A 27 4.63 17.63 15.13
C ASN A 27 4.95 18.73 14.10
N LEU A 28 5.48 18.33 12.95
CA LEU A 28 5.93 19.28 11.92
C LEU A 28 4.77 20.07 11.27
N PRO A 29 5.04 21.30 10.79
CA PRO A 29 4.09 22.11 10.03
C PRO A 29 3.56 21.40 8.77
N GLU A 30 2.30 21.67 8.41
CA GLU A 30 1.67 21.12 7.19
C GLU A 30 2.19 21.81 5.93
N ARG A 31 2.51 23.10 6.03
CA ARG A 31 3.12 23.88 4.96
C ARG A 31 3.90 25.07 5.52
N TYR A 32 4.72 25.66 4.67
CA TYR A 32 5.46 26.88 4.94
C TYR A 32 5.04 27.95 3.94
N ASP A 33 4.59 29.10 4.45
CA ASP A 33 4.31 30.26 3.62
C ASP A 33 5.59 31.12 3.57
N ASP A 34 6.13 31.33 2.37
CA ASP A 34 7.33 32.14 2.17
C ASP A 34 6.94 33.61 1.91
N PHE A 35 7.27 34.48 2.86
CA PHE A 35 7.08 35.93 2.77
C PHE A 35 8.40 36.71 2.71
N THR A 36 9.49 36.06 2.30
CA THR A 36 10.82 36.68 2.21
C THR A 36 10.93 37.66 1.04
N LEU A 37 10.41 37.29 -0.14
CA LEU A 37 10.56 38.07 -1.37
C LEU A 37 9.19 38.35 -2.05
N PRO A 38 8.66 39.58 -1.96
CA PRO A 38 7.38 39.92 -2.59
C PRO A 38 7.52 40.17 -4.08
N ILE A 39 6.59 39.62 -4.85
CA ILE A 39 6.42 39.94 -6.26
C ILE A 39 5.76 41.31 -6.39
N LYS A 40 6.44 42.24 -7.07
CA LYS A 40 5.97 43.62 -7.24
C LYS A 40 5.12 43.83 -8.48
N SER A 41 5.12 42.90 -9.43
CA SER A 41 4.39 43.02 -10.70
C SER A 41 3.21 42.05 -10.79
N ILE A 42 2.02 42.59 -11.08
CA ILE A 42 0.81 41.79 -11.31
C ILE A 42 0.98 40.92 -12.56
N GLY A 43 1.65 41.43 -13.59
CA GLY A 43 1.97 40.67 -14.80
C GLY A 43 2.89 39.48 -14.54
N ALA A 44 3.78 39.56 -13.53
CA ALA A 44 4.58 38.41 -13.09
C ALA A 44 3.72 37.42 -12.28
N ILE A 45 2.84 37.91 -11.39
CA ILE A 45 1.92 37.06 -10.62
C ILE A 45 1.02 36.25 -11.57
N LYS A 46 0.44 36.89 -12.59
CA LYS A 46 -0.45 36.22 -13.57
C LYS A 46 0.25 35.15 -14.41
N ARG A 47 1.59 35.13 -14.48
CA ARG A 47 2.40 34.15 -15.21
C ARG A 47 2.77 32.91 -14.41
N LEU A 48 2.53 32.88 -13.09
CA LEU A 48 2.88 31.73 -12.24
C LEU A 48 2.12 30.44 -12.58
N GLY A 49 1.07 30.50 -13.40
CA GLY A 49 0.27 29.35 -13.81
C GLY A 49 -0.86 29.03 -12.83
N HIS A 50 -1.82 28.20 -13.26
CA HIS A 50 -3.01 27.90 -12.48
C HIS A 50 -2.69 27.16 -11.16
N GLY A 51 -3.26 27.64 -10.05
CA GLY A 51 -3.19 26.99 -8.73
C GLY A 51 -1.97 27.35 -7.89
N LYS A 52 -0.98 28.08 -8.44
CA LYS A 52 0.21 28.51 -7.69
C LYS A 52 -0.13 29.63 -6.69
N SER A 53 0.49 29.55 -5.52
CA SER A 53 0.46 30.62 -4.51
C SER A 53 1.44 31.73 -4.87
N PHE A 54 1.13 32.95 -4.47
CA PHE A 54 2.01 34.10 -4.62
C PHE A 54 2.02 34.95 -3.35
N TYR A 55 3.13 35.65 -3.14
CA TYR A 55 3.26 36.73 -2.17
C TYR A 55 3.59 38.00 -2.93
N GLY A 56 2.78 39.04 -2.76
CA GLY A 56 2.86 40.27 -3.54
C GLY A 56 2.90 41.52 -2.66
N LYS A 57 3.60 42.54 -3.15
CA LYS A 57 3.60 43.90 -2.58
C LYS A 57 2.91 44.82 -3.57
N LEU A 58 1.64 45.14 -3.30
CA LEU A 58 0.74 45.83 -4.24
C LEU A 58 0.09 47.05 -3.59
N ILE A 59 -0.31 48.03 -4.39
CA ILE A 59 -1.00 49.23 -3.96
C ILE A 59 -2.50 48.94 -3.88
N LEU A 60 -3.12 49.25 -2.74
CA LEU A 60 -4.56 49.15 -2.58
C LEU A 60 -5.26 50.37 -3.19
N THR A 61 -6.03 50.15 -4.26
CA THR A 61 -6.70 51.22 -5.02
C THR A 61 -8.20 51.32 -4.74
N GLY A 62 -8.84 50.23 -4.31
CA GLY A 62 -10.26 50.24 -3.97
C GLY A 62 -10.71 49.00 -3.20
N VAL A 63 -11.72 49.16 -2.34
CA VAL A 63 -12.39 48.07 -1.62
C VAL A 63 -13.90 48.30 -1.71
N LYS A 64 -14.61 47.40 -2.38
CA LYS A 64 -16.08 47.46 -2.56
C LYS A 64 -16.70 46.21 -1.97
N THR A 65 -17.66 46.39 -1.06
CA THR A 65 -18.47 45.29 -0.53
C THR A 65 -19.66 45.07 -1.47
N SER A 66 -19.94 43.82 -1.83
CA SER A 66 -21.11 43.48 -2.63
C SER A 66 -21.73 42.19 -2.14
N THR A 67 -23.05 42.13 -2.22
CA THR A 67 -23.87 40.98 -1.83
C THR A 67 -24.46 40.39 -3.10
N GLU A 68 -24.06 39.18 -3.50
CA GLU A 68 -24.81 38.44 -4.52
C GLU A 68 -25.96 37.73 -3.84
N ILE A 69 -27.18 38.16 -4.15
CA ILE A 69 -28.40 37.43 -3.80
C ILE A 69 -28.54 36.30 -4.82
N LYS A 70 -28.52 35.04 -4.38
CA LYS A 70 -28.78 33.90 -5.27
C LYS A 70 -30.21 34.03 -5.81
N LYS A 71 -30.37 33.94 -7.12
CA LYS A 71 -31.68 33.90 -7.78
C LYS A 71 -32.08 32.44 -7.99
N GLU A 72 -33.20 32.00 -7.45
CA GLU A 72 -33.79 30.68 -7.73
C GLU A 72 -34.94 30.82 -8.73
N ARG A 73 -34.97 29.92 -9.71
CA ARG A 73 -36.13 29.77 -10.61
C ARG A 73 -37.14 28.84 -9.95
N GLN A 74 -38.33 29.34 -9.70
CA GLN A 74 -39.46 28.51 -9.32
C GLN A 74 -40.00 27.73 -10.53
N ALA A 75 -40.75 26.67 -10.28
CA ALA A 75 -41.28 25.75 -11.30
C ALA A 75 -42.23 26.43 -12.31
N ASN A 76 -42.76 27.60 -11.97
CA ASN A 76 -43.58 28.47 -12.82
C ASN A 76 -42.75 29.38 -13.76
N GLY A 77 -41.42 29.32 -13.71
CA GLY A 77 -40.52 30.11 -14.54
C GLY A 77 -40.15 31.49 -13.98
N GLU A 78 -40.76 31.91 -12.87
CA GLU A 78 -40.41 33.15 -12.19
C GLU A 78 -39.10 33.02 -11.42
N VAL A 79 -38.28 34.07 -11.51
CA VAL A 79 -36.97 34.15 -10.85
C VAL A 79 -37.16 34.94 -9.57
N VAL A 80 -37.06 34.27 -8.42
CA VAL A 80 -37.23 34.88 -7.09
C VAL A 80 -35.90 34.85 -6.34
N ASP A 81 -35.64 35.91 -5.58
CA ASP A 81 -34.41 36.06 -4.80
C ASP A 81 -34.41 35.09 -3.61
N ALA A 82 -33.48 34.11 -3.60
CA ALA A 82 -33.45 32.95 -2.71
C ALA A 82 -32.95 33.23 -1.28
N GLY A 83 -32.99 34.47 -0.80
CA GLY A 83 -32.74 34.88 0.60
C GLY A 83 -31.35 34.60 1.20
N SER A 84 -30.49 33.77 0.59
CA SER A 84 -29.14 33.45 1.08
C SER A 84 -28.07 34.04 0.16
N GLY A 85 -27.76 35.32 0.40
CA GLY A 85 -26.68 36.00 -0.29
C GLY A 85 -25.31 35.61 0.27
N THR A 86 -24.32 35.40 -0.59
CA THR A 86 -22.92 35.25 -0.13
C THR A 86 -22.29 36.63 -0.16
N GLU A 87 -21.91 37.16 1.00
CA GLU A 87 -21.17 38.42 1.08
C GLU A 87 -19.74 38.23 0.57
N TYR A 88 -19.29 39.15 -0.28
CA TYR A 88 -17.90 39.16 -0.74
C TYR A 88 -17.37 40.59 -0.83
N VAL A 89 -16.04 40.70 -0.75
CA VAL A 89 -15.33 41.96 -0.91
C VAL A 89 -14.55 41.93 -2.21
N ARG A 90 -14.85 42.85 -3.10
CA ARG A 90 -14.04 43.12 -4.28
C ARG A 90 -12.93 44.09 -3.91
N VAL A 91 -11.70 43.64 -4.08
CA VAL A 91 -10.50 44.43 -3.81
C VAL A 91 -9.83 44.77 -5.14
N GLU A 92 -9.52 46.04 -5.36
CA GLU A 92 -8.79 46.55 -6.52
C GLU A 92 -7.34 46.83 -6.12
N LEU A 93 -6.41 46.12 -6.75
CA LEU A 93 -4.97 46.17 -6.49
C LEU A 93 -4.23 46.69 -7.73
N SER A 94 -3.17 47.47 -7.52
CA SER A 94 -2.32 48.02 -8.59
C SER A 94 -0.84 47.79 -8.30
N ASP A 95 -0.04 47.55 -9.33
CA ASP A 95 1.43 47.61 -9.25
C ASP A 95 1.99 48.96 -9.73
N GLY A 96 1.12 49.93 -10.02
CA GLY A 96 1.45 51.24 -10.57
C GLY A 96 1.38 51.30 -12.11
N VAL A 97 1.40 50.16 -12.80
CA VAL A 97 1.31 50.06 -14.27
C VAL A 97 0.03 49.35 -14.71
N SER A 98 -0.34 48.31 -13.98
CA SER A 98 -1.50 47.46 -14.24
C SER A 98 -2.37 47.37 -12.99
N SER A 99 -3.68 47.25 -13.20
CA SER A 99 -4.64 47.03 -12.13
C SER A 99 -5.30 45.67 -12.28
N THR A 100 -5.66 45.07 -11.15
CA THR A 100 -6.41 43.82 -11.12
C THR A 100 -7.39 43.85 -9.96
N SER A 101 -8.57 43.26 -10.18
CA SER A 101 -9.53 43.04 -9.10
C SER A 101 -9.48 41.59 -8.63
N ALA A 102 -9.65 41.37 -7.34
CA ALA A 102 -9.83 40.05 -6.75
C ALA A 102 -11.11 40.02 -5.92
N LEU A 103 -11.77 38.88 -5.91
CA LEU A 103 -12.93 38.63 -5.05
C LEU A 103 -12.46 37.86 -3.83
N VAL A 104 -12.73 38.41 -2.65
CA VAL A 104 -12.42 37.79 -1.36
C VAL A 104 -13.72 37.25 -0.77
N PHE A 105 -13.75 35.92 -0.62
CA PHE A 105 -14.81 35.18 0.05
C PHE A 105 -14.22 34.64 1.36
N GLY A 106 -14.76 34.99 2.54
CA GLY A 106 -14.24 34.48 3.83
C GLY A 106 -13.97 35.54 4.90
N ARG A 107 -12.75 35.59 5.48
CA ARG A 107 -12.36 36.52 6.57
C ARG A 107 -12.49 37.99 6.09
N ILE A 108 -13.67 38.58 6.25
CA ILE A 108 -14.03 39.92 5.73
C ILE A 108 -13.38 41.04 6.55
N ASP A 109 -13.20 40.85 7.86
CA ASP A 109 -12.78 41.91 8.80
C ASP A 109 -11.45 42.58 8.44
N PRO A 110 -10.36 41.89 8.06
CA PRO A 110 -9.10 42.53 7.67
C PRO A 110 -9.27 43.50 6.49
N TRP A 111 -10.15 43.18 5.54
CA TRP A 111 -10.41 44.00 4.37
C TRP A 111 -11.34 45.19 4.67
N LEU A 112 -12.26 45.04 5.63
CA LEU A 112 -13.07 46.14 6.17
C LEU A 112 -12.22 47.11 7.00
N LEU A 113 -11.22 46.62 7.74
CA LEU A 113 -10.26 47.45 8.45
C LEU A 113 -9.45 48.33 7.47
N LEU A 114 -9.06 47.78 6.32
CA LEU A 114 -8.40 48.53 5.25
C LEU A 114 -9.28 49.64 4.65
N LYS A 115 -10.61 49.58 4.79
CA LYS A 115 -11.52 50.68 4.42
C LYS A 115 -11.39 51.89 5.36
N LYS A 116 -10.97 51.65 6.61
CA LYS A 116 -10.63 52.71 7.60
C LYS A 116 -9.21 53.25 7.39
N VAL A 117 -8.36 52.51 6.68
CA VAL A 117 -7.00 52.92 6.29
C VAL A 117 -7.07 53.70 4.97
N LYS A 118 -6.24 54.75 4.81
CA LYS A 118 -6.22 55.57 3.60
C LYS A 118 -5.88 54.72 2.36
N LEU A 119 -6.76 54.75 1.34
CA LEU A 119 -6.52 54.23 0.00
C LEU A 119 -5.20 54.78 -0.58
N GLY A 120 -4.48 53.98 -1.37
CA GLY A 120 -3.17 54.34 -1.93
C GLY A 120 -1.95 53.87 -1.12
N LYS A 121 -2.15 53.17 0.01
CA LYS A 121 -1.05 52.50 0.71
C LYS A 121 -0.62 51.21 0.03
N VAL A 122 0.66 50.90 0.14
CA VAL A 122 1.23 49.62 -0.26
C VAL A 122 0.89 48.57 0.81
N ILE A 123 0.30 47.46 0.38
CA ILE A 123 -0.06 46.33 1.22
C ILE A 123 0.67 45.07 0.76
N HIS A 124 0.87 44.16 1.71
CA HIS A 124 1.43 42.84 1.46
C HIS A 124 0.30 41.81 1.44
N VAL A 125 0.21 41.07 0.34
CA VAL A 125 -0.90 40.15 0.09
C VAL A 125 -0.39 38.79 -0.34
N SER A 126 -1.10 37.75 0.09
CA SER A 126 -0.88 36.37 -0.33
C SER A 126 -2.15 35.82 -0.96
N GLY A 127 -2.04 34.91 -1.93
CA GLY A 127 -3.21 34.31 -2.56
C GLY A 127 -2.84 33.26 -3.61
N LYS A 128 -3.83 32.79 -4.36
CA LYS A 128 -3.65 31.81 -5.45
C LYS A 128 -4.04 32.39 -6.81
N VAL A 129 -3.36 31.92 -7.86
CA VAL A 129 -3.65 32.29 -9.24
C VAL A 129 -4.70 31.35 -9.83
N LYS A 130 -5.82 31.88 -10.33
CA LYS A 130 -6.91 31.11 -10.93
C LYS A 130 -7.09 31.49 -12.39
N GLN A 131 -6.97 30.51 -13.28
CA GLN A 131 -7.22 30.70 -14.71
C GLN A 131 -8.59 30.13 -15.06
N LYS A 132 -9.45 30.94 -15.65
CA LYS A 132 -10.77 30.52 -16.15
C LYS A 132 -11.06 31.22 -17.47
N ASN A 133 -11.39 30.45 -18.51
CA ASN A 133 -11.76 30.95 -19.84
C ASN A 133 -10.74 31.94 -20.45
N GLY A 134 -9.43 31.66 -20.32
CA GLY A 134 -8.36 32.52 -20.87
C GLY A 134 -8.00 33.76 -20.02
N TYR A 135 -8.76 34.04 -18.95
CA TYR A 135 -8.45 35.13 -18.02
C TYR A 135 -7.82 34.61 -16.72
N THR A 136 -6.76 35.30 -16.27
CA THR A 136 -6.08 35.02 -15.00
C THR A 136 -6.54 35.99 -13.92
N ASN A 137 -7.22 35.47 -12.90
CA ASN A 137 -7.68 36.19 -11.71
C ASN A 137 -6.93 35.73 -10.46
N LEU A 138 -6.96 36.57 -9.43
CA LEU A 138 -6.43 36.23 -8.11
C LEU A 138 -7.59 35.74 -7.23
N ASP A 139 -7.39 34.65 -6.50
CA ASP A 139 -8.39 34.00 -5.65
C ASP A 139 -7.79 33.71 -4.26
N ALA A 140 -8.64 33.49 -3.25
CA ALA A 140 -8.25 33.22 -1.86
C ALA A 140 -7.21 34.21 -1.29
N LEU A 141 -7.50 35.51 -1.45
CA LEU A 141 -6.58 36.59 -1.09
C LEU A 141 -6.60 36.88 0.42
N GLU A 142 -5.42 36.94 1.03
CA GLU A 142 -5.20 37.21 2.45
C GLU A 142 -4.20 38.37 2.62
N VAL A 143 -4.39 39.18 3.65
CA VAL A 143 -3.44 40.24 4.03
C VAL A 143 -2.35 39.61 4.90
N VAL A 144 -1.09 39.83 4.53
CA VAL A 144 0.06 39.33 5.31
C VAL A 144 0.30 40.29 6.48
N PRO A 145 0.31 39.80 7.74
CA PRO A 145 0.63 40.60 8.91
C PRO A 145 2.02 41.24 8.84
N GLU A 146 2.22 42.42 9.43
CA GLU A 146 3.53 43.10 9.41
C GLU A 146 4.65 42.28 10.08
N GLU A 147 4.30 41.47 11.09
CA GLU A 147 5.23 40.59 11.81
C GLU A 147 5.76 39.41 10.99
N ASP A 148 5.03 39.02 9.95
CA ASP A 148 5.32 37.89 9.06
C ASP A 148 6.16 38.31 7.84
N ILE A 149 6.25 39.62 7.57
CA ILE A 149 7.01 40.16 6.43
C ILE A 149 8.50 39.84 6.58
N GLY A 150 9.10 39.30 5.50
CA GLY A 150 10.52 38.96 5.47
C GLY A 150 10.85 37.61 6.11
N LYS A 151 9.84 36.83 6.52
CA LYS A 151 10.02 35.54 7.21
C LYS A 151 9.32 34.41 6.45
N ILE A 152 9.72 33.20 6.78
CA ILE A 152 9.00 31.98 6.37
C ILE A 152 8.15 31.55 7.56
N VAL A 153 6.84 31.40 7.33
CA VAL A 153 5.87 31.14 8.40
C VAL A 153 5.38 29.70 8.31
N ALA A 154 5.67 28.93 9.35
CA ALA A 154 5.14 27.58 9.54
C ALA A 154 3.63 27.61 9.80
N ARG A 155 2.86 26.81 9.04
CA ARG A 155 1.42 26.64 9.23
C ARG A 155 1.11 25.23 9.70
N TYR A 156 0.42 25.13 10.83
CA TYR A 156 0.06 23.85 11.45
C TYR A 156 -1.37 23.46 11.12
N ARG A 157 -1.62 22.16 11.21
CA ARG A 157 -2.96 21.61 11.01
C ARG A 157 -3.80 21.83 12.27
N GLY A 158 -4.88 22.59 12.14
CA GLY A 158 -5.90 22.73 13.19
C GLY A 158 -7.02 21.72 13.04
N MET A 159 -7.67 21.37 14.15
CA MET A 159 -8.86 20.54 14.23
C MET A 159 -10.02 21.38 14.76
N LYS A 160 -11.09 21.47 13.96
CA LYS A 160 -12.29 22.24 14.30
C LYS A 160 -12.80 21.85 15.69
N ARG A 161 -13.12 22.85 16.52
CA ARG A 161 -13.60 22.70 17.91
C ARG A 161 -12.58 22.12 18.91
N VAL A 162 -11.32 21.91 18.52
CA VAL A 162 -10.25 21.46 19.45
C VAL A 162 -9.25 22.59 19.68
N LEU A 163 -8.39 22.86 18.68
CA LEU A 163 -7.39 23.95 18.71
C LEU A 163 -7.26 24.53 17.31
N SER A 164 -7.11 25.86 17.23
CA SER A 164 -6.86 26.53 15.96
C SER A 164 -5.40 26.36 15.51
N PRO A 165 -5.11 26.45 14.20
CA PRO A 165 -3.75 26.45 13.67
C PRO A 165 -2.83 27.46 14.36
N GLU A 166 -3.34 28.67 14.62
CA GLU A 166 -2.61 29.76 15.24
C GLU A 166 -2.23 29.41 16.69
N LYS A 167 -3.17 28.83 17.44
CA LYS A 167 -2.91 28.43 18.82
C LYS A 167 -1.86 27.31 18.93
N ILE A 168 -1.86 26.37 17.98
CA ILE A 168 -0.83 25.32 17.91
C ILE A 168 0.54 25.95 17.61
N ALA A 169 0.61 26.87 16.65
CA ALA A 169 1.85 27.58 16.33
C ALA A 169 2.44 28.30 17.55
N ASP A 170 1.60 28.98 18.33
CA ASP A 170 2.03 29.66 19.56
C ASP A 170 2.53 28.68 20.63
N LEU A 171 1.82 27.58 20.85
CA LEU A 171 2.24 26.54 21.79
C LEU A 171 3.57 25.89 21.35
N THR A 172 3.76 25.64 20.06
CA THR A 172 5.02 25.13 19.52
C THR A 172 6.16 26.14 19.72
N LYS A 173 5.94 27.44 19.51
CA LYS A 173 6.94 28.49 19.80
C LYS A 173 7.34 28.51 21.27
N ILE A 174 6.37 28.41 22.19
CA ILE A 174 6.64 28.33 23.63
C ILE A 174 7.44 27.04 23.94
N SER A 175 7.08 25.93 23.29
CA SER A 175 7.78 24.66 23.48
C SER A 175 9.23 24.70 22.98
N LEU A 176 9.51 25.40 21.88
CA LEU A 176 10.88 25.59 21.37
C LEU A 176 11.79 26.31 22.38
N ILE A 177 11.22 27.20 23.19
CA ILE A 177 12.00 27.95 24.18
C ILE A 177 12.29 27.07 25.41
N HIS A 178 11.30 26.28 25.86
CA HIS A 178 11.36 25.64 27.17
C HIS A 178 11.61 24.12 27.16
N ASN A 179 11.30 23.42 26.08
CA ASN A 179 11.29 21.96 26.02
C ASN A 179 12.25 21.37 24.97
N THR A 180 13.04 22.19 24.28
CA THR A 180 13.94 21.70 23.23
C THR A 180 15.01 20.76 23.76
N ALA A 181 15.59 21.03 24.94
CA ALA A 181 16.57 20.13 25.56
C ALA A 181 15.97 18.74 25.84
N ARG A 182 14.75 18.70 26.39
CA ARG A 182 14.01 17.45 26.64
C ARG A 182 13.71 16.71 25.34
N ALA A 183 13.25 17.42 24.30
CA ALA A 183 12.98 16.78 23.01
C ALA A 183 14.24 16.15 22.40
N VAL A 184 15.41 16.78 22.55
CA VAL A 184 16.69 16.22 22.07
C VAL A 184 17.06 14.95 22.83
N GLU A 185 16.90 14.94 24.16
CA GLU A 185 17.14 13.76 25.00
C GLU A 185 16.23 12.60 24.60
N GLU A 186 14.93 12.83 24.44
CA GLU A 186 13.97 11.80 24.01
C GLU A 186 14.25 11.28 22.59
N ILE A 187 14.75 12.13 21.67
CA ILE A 187 15.21 11.69 20.34
C ILE A 187 16.42 10.76 20.48
N MET A 188 17.40 11.11 21.32
CA MET A 188 18.61 10.33 21.55
C MET A 188 18.30 8.98 22.20
N ASP A 189 17.44 8.98 23.21
CA ASP A 189 16.97 7.77 23.91
C ASP A 189 16.13 6.88 22.98
N GLY A 190 15.22 7.48 22.21
CA GLY A 190 14.41 6.77 21.22
C GLY A 190 15.23 6.11 20.13
N LEU A 191 16.37 6.71 19.75
CA LEU A 191 17.33 6.14 18.81
C LEU A 191 18.36 5.22 19.48
N ASN A 192 18.49 5.26 20.81
CA ASN A 192 19.57 4.63 21.58
C ASN A 192 20.95 4.96 20.95
N GLU A 193 21.20 6.24 20.73
CA GLU A 193 22.44 6.75 20.14
C GLU A 193 22.78 8.16 20.60
N GLU A 194 24.08 8.45 20.70
CA GLU A 194 24.54 9.80 20.94
C GLU A 194 24.27 10.72 19.74
N GLU A 195 24.10 12.02 20.01
CA GLU A 195 23.90 13.03 18.97
C GLU A 195 24.98 13.01 17.88
N SER A 196 26.24 12.70 18.26
CA SER A 196 27.36 12.58 17.33
C SER A 196 27.13 11.47 16.28
N GLY A 197 26.59 10.33 16.71
CA GLY A 197 26.22 9.20 15.86
C GLY A 197 25.03 9.53 14.96
N ILE A 198 23.98 10.15 15.52
CA ILE A 198 22.80 10.58 14.76
C ILE A 198 23.19 11.58 13.66
N ARG A 199 24.04 12.56 13.98
CA ARG A 199 24.50 13.56 13.02
C ARG A 199 25.31 12.95 11.88
N LYS A 200 26.17 11.97 12.18
CA LYS A 200 26.95 11.23 11.17
C LYS A 200 26.02 10.39 10.28
N ASN A 201 25.19 9.55 10.89
CA ASN A 201 24.34 8.58 10.19
C ASN A 201 23.20 9.23 9.39
N CYS A 202 22.63 10.34 9.90
CA CYS A 202 21.57 11.08 9.23
C CYS A 202 22.09 12.24 8.37
N ARG A 203 23.41 12.45 8.32
CA ARG A 203 24.09 13.57 7.63
C ARG A 203 23.50 14.94 8.00
N LEU A 204 23.31 15.17 9.30
CA LEU A 204 22.74 16.42 9.79
C LEU A 204 23.77 17.55 9.64
N PRO A 205 23.49 18.60 8.83
CA PRO A 205 24.37 19.76 8.75
C PRO A 205 24.27 20.65 10.00
N PHE A 206 23.29 20.37 10.86
CA PHE A 206 22.97 21.10 12.08
C PHE A 206 23.06 20.17 13.30
N ASN A 207 23.09 20.73 14.51
CA ASN A 207 22.80 19.96 15.72
C ASN A 207 21.28 19.74 15.87
N LEU A 208 20.84 18.82 16.74
CA LEU A 208 19.41 18.47 16.85
C LEU A 208 18.55 19.66 17.30
N GLN A 209 19.07 20.51 18.19
CA GLN A 209 18.40 21.74 18.62
C GLN A 209 18.18 22.72 17.44
N GLN A 210 19.20 22.94 16.63
CA GLN A 210 19.11 23.78 15.43
C GLN A 210 18.18 23.19 14.39
N LEU A 211 18.16 21.85 14.23
CA LEU A 211 17.25 21.16 13.33
C LEU A 211 15.79 21.44 13.73
N LEU A 212 15.42 21.21 15.00
CA LEU A 212 14.08 21.49 15.51
C LEU A 212 13.72 22.97 15.34
N MET A 213 14.66 23.87 15.61
CA MET A 213 14.45 25.30 15.40
C MET A 213 14.19 25.64 13.93
N MET A 214 14.97 25.11 12.99
CA MET A 214 14.80 25.38 11.55
C MET A 214 13.53 24.76 10.96
N LEU A 215 13.06 23.64 11.52
CA LEU A 215 11.80 23.01 11.09
C LEU A 215 10.57 23.86 11.47
N HIS A 216 10.64 24.63 12.55
CA HIS A 216 9.49 25.41 13.04
C HIS A 216 9.62 26.92 12.82
N ILE A 217 10.85 27.44 12.85
CA ILE A 217 11.21 28.85 12.64
C ILE A 217 12.41 28.92 11.67
N PRO A 218 12.20 28.61 10.38
CA PRO A 218 13.26 28.67 9.37
C PRO A 218 13.73 30.09 9.10
N ASP A 219 15.04 30.24 8.95
CA ASP A 219 15.72 31.51 8.63
C ASP A 219 15.81 31.77 7.12
N SER A 220 15.93 30.71 6.32
CA SER A 220 16.04 30.78 4.86
C SER A 220 15.38 29.57 4.17
N PRO A 221 14.95 29.70 2.89
CA PRO A 221 14.39 28.58 2.15
C PRO A 221 15.39 27.42 1.95
N GLU A 222 16.67 27.75 1.85
CA GLU A 222 17.73 26.74 1.66
C GLU A 222 17.95 25.92 2.93
N ASN A 223 18.02 26.58 4.10
CA ASN A 223 18.16 25.88 5.38
C ASN A 223 16.90 25.09 5.72
N LEU A 224 15.70 25.62 5.43
CA LEU A 224 14.45 24.87 5.58
C LEU A 224 14.48 23.58 4.75
N LYS A 225 14.93 23.66 3.49
CA LYS A 225 15.07 22.48 2.64
C LYS A 225 16.03 21.46 3.25
N LYS A 226 17.22 21.89 3.67
CA LYS A 226 18.22 21.04 4.35
C LYS A 226 17.66 20.41 5.63
N ALA A 227 16.90 21.17 6.42
CA ALA A 227 16.28 20.71 7.66
C ALA A 227 15.18 19.67 7.39
N LEU A 228 14.31 19.89 6.40
CA LEU A 228 13.30 18.91 6.00
C LEU A 228 13.93 17.62 5.48
N ASP A 229 14.95 17.71 4.64
CA ASP A 229 15.67 16.54 4.13
C ASP A 229 16.36 15.76 5.26
N SER A 230 16.90 16.49 6.25
CA SER A 230 17.50 15.92 7.47
C SER A 230 16.46 15.23 8.36
N ALA A 231 15.31 15.85 8.57
CA ALA A 231 14.21 15.27 9.34
C ALA A 231 13.65 14.01 8.68
N LYS A 232 13.55 13.99 7.34
CA LYS A 232 13.22 12.79 6.57
C LYS A 232 14.21 11.66 6.84
N ARG A 233 15.52 11.92 6.72
CA ARG A 233 16.57 10.93 7.00
C ARG A 233 16.50 10.40 8.42
N MET A 234 16.31 11.30 9.40
CA MET A 234 16.20 10.91 10.80
C MET A 234 14.95 10.07 11.08
N ASN A 235 13.81 10.39 10.43
CA ASN A 235 12.60 9.58 10.52
C ASN A 235 12.83 8.17 9.95
N ALA A 236 13.51 8.06 8.81
CA ALA A 236 13.87 6.78 8.21
C ALA A 236 14.80 5.97 9.11
N TYR A 237 15.82 6.64 9.66
CA TYR A 237 16.79 6.03 10.56
C TYR A 237 16.14 5.51 11.85
N TYR A 238 15.21 6.28 12.43
CA TYR A 238 14.43 5.89 13.60
C TYR A 238 13.59 4.63 13.35
N GLU A 239 12.84 4.61 12.25
CA GLU A 239 12.03 3.45 11.88
C GLU A 239 12.87 2.19 11.63
N ILE A 240 14.06 2.34 11.03
CA ILE A 240 15.02 1.24 10.88
C ILE A 240 15.43 0.68 12.24
N ARG A 241 15.89 1.53 13.16
CA ARG A 241 16.38 1.07 14.47
C ARG A 241 15.27 0.45 15.30
N LYS A 242 14.07 1.03 15.26
CA LYS A 242 12.88 0.46 15.91
C LYS A 242 12.50 -0.90 15.34
N ALA A 243 12.55 -1.07 14.01
CA ALA A 243 12.32 -2.35 13.36
C ALA A 243 13.40 -3.40 13.70
N LEU A 244 14.67 -3.00 13.76
CA LEU A 244 15.79 -3.85 14.19
C LEU A 244 15.61 -4.32 15.64
N ALA A 245 15.33 -3.40 16.57
CA ALA A 245 15.15 -3.70 17.98
C ALA A 245 13.91 -4.58 18.24
N ALA A 246 12.81 -4.36 17.51
CA ALA A 246 11.60 -5.16 17.64
C ALA A 246 11.74 -6.61 17.14
N THR A 247 12.77 -6.89 16.33
CA THR A 247 12.94 -8.20 15.68
C THR A 247 14.16 -8.96 16.19
N GLU A 248 14.93 -8.40 17.11
CA GLU A 248 16.09 -9.08 17.67
C GLU A 248 15.65 -10.20 18.64
N ARG A 249 15.83 -11.45 18.20
CA ARG A 249 15.54 -12.62 19.05
C ARG A 249 16.57 -12.76 20.15
N LYS A 250 16.09 -13.09 21.36
CA LYS A 250 16.94 -13.40 22.50
C LYS A 250 17.77 -14.67 22.22
N PRO A 251 19.03 -14.73 22.69
CA PRO A 251 19.82 -15.96 22.63
C PRO A 251 19.11 -17.13 23.31
N CYS A 252 19.02 -18.26 22.63
CA CYS A 252 18.49 -19.53 23.11
C CYS A 252 19.44 -20.67 22.65
N PRO A 253 20.48 -21.01 23.44
CA PRO A 253 21.45 -22.04 23.05
C PRO A 253 20.84 -23.43 22.83
N GLU A 254 19.71 -23.73 23.47
CA GLU A 254 18.99 -25.01 23.35
C GLU A 254 18.37 -25.21 21.95
N ALA A 255 18.14 -24.13 21.21
CA ALA A 255 17.62 -24.15 19.85
C ALA A 255 18.64 -24.65 18.82
N ARG A 256 19.93 -24.59 19.15
CA ARG A 256 21.02 -24.78 18.19
C ARG A 256 20.94 -26.15 17.52
N ILE A 257 20.96 -26.15 16.19
CA ILE A 257 21.08 -27.35 15.37
C ILE A 257 22.52 -27.39 14.82
N PRO A 258 23.38 -28.31 15.30
CA PRO A 258 24.80 -28.30 14.97
C PRO A 258 25.01 -28.57 13.48
N LYS A 259 26.01 -27.94 12.88
CA LYS A 259 26.41 -28.18 11.49
C LYS A 259 27.10 -29.54 11.32
N ASN A 260 26.69 -30.30 10.32
CA ASN A 260 27.33 -31.55 9.89
C ASN A 260 27.55 -31.48 8.38
N LEU A 261 28.80 -31.21 7.97
CA LEU A 261 29.17 -31.01 6.57
C LEU A 261 28.94 -32.26 5.71
N GLU A 262 29.17 -33.45 6.26
CA GLU A 262 29.01 -34.72 5.54
C GLU A 262 27.54 -34.96 5.19
N LEU A 263 26.64 -34.77 6.15
CA LEU A 263 25.20 -34.91 5.95
C LEU A 263 24.66 -33.87 4.95
N ILE A 264 25.18 -32.64 4.98
CA ILE A 264 24.78 -31.60 4.02
C ILE A 264 25.21 -31.98 2.61
N GLN A 265 26.46 -32.45 2.45
CA GLN A 265 26.98 -32.90 1.15
C GLN A 265 26.20 -34.13 0.64
N GLU A 266 25.85 -35.07 1.51
CA GLU A 266 24.99 -36.22 1.19
C GLU A 266 23.63 -35.76 0.65
N LEU A 267 22.92 -34.89 1.37
CA LEU A 267 21.59 -34.42 0.98
C LEU A 267 21.61 -33.62 -0.32
N VAL A 268 22.61 -32.75 -0.50
CA VAL A 268 22.74 -31.94 -1.73
C VAL A 268 23.10 -32.80 -2.93
N SER A 269 24.00 -33.79 -2.78
CA SER A 269 24.43 -34.66 -3.88
C SER A 269 23.36 -35.65 -4.34
N ARG A 270 22.50 -36.11 -3.43
CA ARG A 270 21.37 -37.00 -3.74
C ARG A 270 20.16 -36.28 -4.33
N HIS A 271 20.09 -34.95 -4.24
CA HIS A 271 18.94 -34.21 -4.74
C HIS A 271 18.78 -34.43 -6.26
N PRO A 272 17.56 -34.63 -6.80
CA PRO A 272 17.36 -34.88 -8.24
C PRO A 272 17.94 -33.79 -9.16
N PHE A 273 18.03 -32.57 -8.64
CA PHE A 273 18.59 -31.40 -9.34
C PHE A 273 20.03 -31.04 -8.92
N ALA A 274 20.78 -31.96 -8.28
CA ALA A 274 22.13 -31.69 -7.77
C ALA A 274 23.09 -31.13 -8.83
N LYS A 275 22.94 -31.55 -10.11
CA LYS A 275 23.76 -31.08 -11.24
C LYS A 275 23.34 -29.71 -11.79
N THR A 276 22.12 -29.26 -11.51
CA THR A 276 21.53 -28.03 -12.04
C THR A 276 21.25 -27.00 -10.94
N ILE A 277 21.66 -27.27 -9.70
CA ILE A 277 21.47 -26.38 -8.55
C ILE A 277 22.34 -25.13 -8.71
N THR A 278 21.72 -23.95 -8.62
CA THR A 278 22.40 -22.68 -8.87
C THR A 278 23.26 -22.26 -7.67
N ASN A 279 24.21 -21.34 -7.89
CA ASN A 279 25.04 -20.81 -6.79
C ASN A 279 24.19 -20.06 -5.75
N ASP A 280 23.15 -19.34 -6.19
CA ASP A 280 22.20 -18.68 -5.31
C ASP A 280 21.42 -19.68 -4.44
N GLN A 281 20.99 -20.81 -5.00
CA GLN A 281 20.32 -21.88 -4.24
C GLN A 281 21.27 -22.51 -3.21
N LYS A 282 22.52 -22.81 -3.60
CA LYS A 282 23.53 -23.31 -2.66
C LYS A 282 23.79 -22.32 -1.53
N ARG A 283 23.88 -21.02 -1.85
CA ARG A 283 24.06 -19.96 -0.86
C ARG A 283 22.87 -19.87 0.09
N ALA A 284 21.64 -19.92 -0.41
CA ALA A 284 20.43 -19.90 0.42
C ALA A 284 20.39 -21.08 1.39
N VAL A 285 20.68 -22.30 0.92
CA VAL A 285 20.78 -23.50 1.78
C VAL A 285 21.87 -23.33 2.84
N TRP A 286 23.05 -22.85 2.45
CA TRP A 286 24.16 -22.61 3.37
C TRP A 286 23.85 -21.54 4.41
N ASP A 287 23.19 -20.45 4.02
CA ASP A 287 22.80 -19.36 4.91
C ASP A 287 21.84 -19.86 6.01
N ILE A 288 20.86 -20.69 5.65
CA ILE A 288 19.91 -21.28 6.59
C ILE A 288 20.64 -22.19 7.59
N ILE A 289 21.51 -23.08 7.10
CA ILE A 289 22.26 -24.00 7.95
C ILE A 289 23.29 -23.26 8.84
N LYS A 290 23.86 -22.16 8.34
CA LYS A 290 24.75 -21.32 9.14
C LYS A 290 24.00 -20.66 10.30
N ASP A 291 22.74 -20.27 10.08
CA ASP A 291 21.89 -19.68 11.12
C ASP A 291 21.38 -20.73 12.12
N PHE A 292 21.24 -21.99 11.72
CA PHE A 292 20.98 -23.13 12.62
C PHE A 292 22.07 -23.33 13.68
N ASP A 293 23.33 -23.07 13.33
CA ASP A 293 24.50 -23.24 14.21
C ASP A 293 24.78 -22.03 15.12
N GLN A 294 23.84 -21.08 15.25
CA GLN A 294 23.96 -19.89 16.10
C GLN A 294 23.24 -20.08 17.44
N ASP A 295 23.68 -19.35 18.45
CA ASP A 295 23.02 -19.30 19.77
C ASP A 295 21.71 -18.50 19.75
N LYS A 296 21.38 -17.82 18.63
CA LYS A 296 20.11 -17.12 18.42
C LYS A 296 19.27 -17.89 17.39
N PRO A 297 17.98 -18.18 17.68
CA PRO A 297 17.08 -18.79 16.71
C PRO A 297 17.01 -17.96 15.42
N MET A 298 16.92 -18.65 14.29
CA MET A 298 16.90 -18.01 12.98
C MET A 298 15.58 -17.26 12.77
N ASP A 299 15.67 -16.06 12.20
CA ASP A 299 14.54 -15.35 11.57
C ASP A 299 15.00 -14.86 10.20
N ARG A 300 14.65 -15.62 9.16
CA ARG A 300 15.13 -15.41 7.80
C ARG A 300 13.99 -15.33 6.82
N LEU A 301 14.15 -14.46 5.83
CA LEU A 301 13.34 -14.40 4.65
C LEU A 301 14.08 -15.04 3.47
N LEU A 302 13.42 -15.97 2.80
CA LEU A 302 13.84 -16.53 1.53
C LEU A 302 13.01 -15.92 0.41
N SER A 303 13.62 -15.04 -0.38
CA SER A 303 12.97 -14.46 -1.57
C SER A 303 13.43 -15.19 -2.82
N ALA A 304 12.51 -15.71 -3.63
CA ALA A 304 12.83 -16.22 -4.95
C ALA A 304 11.62 -16.03 -5.88
N ASP A 305 11.84 -15.86 -7.18
CA ASP A 305 10.72 -15.82 -8.12
C ASP A 305 10.03 -17.20 -8.22
N VAL A 306 8.80 -17.22 -8.72
CA VAL A 306 8.05 -18.44 -9.04
C VAL A 306 8.87 -19.29 -10.03
N GLY A 307 9.19 -20.51 -9.61
CA GLY A 307 9.99 -21.46 -10.39
C GLY A 307 11.49 -21.42 -10.12
N ASN A 308 12.01 -20.51 -9.30
CA ASN A 308 13.44 -20.42 -8.96
C ASN A 308 13.91 -21.45 -7.90
N GLY A 309 13.10 -22.49 -7.61
CA GLY A 309 13.50 -23.58 -6.72
C GLY A 309 13.44 -23.29 -5.22
N LYS A 310 12.48 -22.50 -4.73
CA LYS A 310 12.28 -22.28 -3.28
C LYS A 310 12.15 -23.56 -2.47
N THR A 311 11.36 -24.50 -2.99
CA THR A 311 11.10 -25.78 -2.32
C THR A 311 12.37 -26.59 -2.13
N LEU A 312 13.33 -26.48 -3.05
CA LEU A 312 14.66 -27.04 -2.87
C LEU A 312 15.41 -26.30 -1.76
N ALA A 313 15.43 -24.96 -1.80
CA ALA A 313 16.19 -24.13 -0.88
C ALA A 313 15.76 -24.25 0.59
N TYR A 314 14.46 -24.44 0.89
CA TYR A 314 14.01 -24.75 2.26
C TYR A 314 13.87 -26.25 2.53
N GLY A 315 13.65 -27.08 1.50
CA GLY A 315 13.46 -28.53 1.63
C GLY A 315 14.73 -29.27 2.05
N ILE A 316 15.90 -28.85 1.55
CA ILE A 316 17.18 -29.43 1.98
C ILE A 316 17.46 -29.17 3.47
N PRO A 317 17.37 -27.92 3.98
CA PRO A 317 17.48 -27.65 5.42
C PRO A 317 16.40 -28.34 6.26
N ALA A 318 15.17 -28.50 5.73
CA ALA A 318 14.09 -29.21 6.40
C ALA A 318 14.43 -30.70 6.58
N ALA A 319 14.87 -31.38 5.52
CA ALA A 319 15.33 -32.76 5.58
C ALA A 319 16.54 -32.92 6.51
N TYR A 320 17.48 -31.97 6.47
CA TYR A 320 18.64 -31.92 7.34
C TYR A 320 18.26 -31.87 8.83
N ALA A 321 17.31 -31.02 9.21
CA ALA A 321 16.82 -30.92 10.58
C ALA A 321 16.16 -32.24 11.03
N CYS A 322 15.29 -32.85 10.21
CA CYS A 322 14.67 -34.14 10.53
C CYS A 322 15.69 -35.28 10.70
N ARG A 323 16.74 -35.32 9.86
CA ARG A 323 17.84 -36.30 9.99
C ARG A 323 18.61 -36.19 11.31
N LEU A 324 18.59 -35.01 11.94
CA LEU A 324 19.16 -34.77 13.27
C LEU A 324 18.15 -34.97 14.41
N GLY A 325 16.96 -35.54 14.12
CA GLY A 325 15.91 -35.79 15.09
C GLY A 325 15.13 -34.53 15.50
N LYS A 326 15.19 -33.46 14.70
CA LYS A 326 14.48 -32.20 14.96
C LYS A 326 13.13 -32.16 14.26
N ASN A 327 12.16 -31.52 14.90
CA ASN A 327 10.79 -31.42 14.41
C ASN A 327 10.66 -30.26 13.42
N VAL A 328 10.07 -30.55 12.25
CA VAL A 328 9.93 -29.58 11.17
C VAL A 328 8.48 -29.37 10.79
N VAL A 329 8.09 -28.11 10.62
CA VAL A 329 6.75 -27.71 10.17
C VAL A 329 6.86 -26.91 8.88
N VAL A 330 6.09 -27.27 7.86
CA VAL A 330 5.94 -26.51 6.61
C VAL A 330 4.48 -26.12 6.42
N LEU A 331 4.20 -24.83 6.60
CA LEU A 331 2.87 -24.24 6.49
C LEU A 331 2.67 -23.62 5.09
N LEU A 332 1.68 -24.13 4.38
CA LEU A 332 1.38 -23.76 2.99
C LEU A 332 -0.07 -23.28 2.83
N PRO A 333 -0.36 -22.38 1.85
CA PRO A 333 -1.65 -21.73 1.66
C PRO A 333 -2.84 -22.67 1.45
N THR A 334 -2.61 -23.81 0.81
CA THR A 334 -3.68 -24.70 0.36
C THR A 334 -3.27 -26.16 0.48
N GLU A 335 -4.21 -27.04 0.77
CA GLU A 335 -3.98 -28.50 0.86
C GLU A 335 -3.36 -29.10 -0.41
N PRO A 336 -3.74 -28.74 -1.65
CA PRO A 336 -3.10 -29.29 -2.86
C PRO A 336 -1.61 -28.93 -2.96
N LEU A 337 -1.25 -27.69 -2.63
CA LEU A 337 0.16 -27.27 -2.58
C LEU A 337 0.92 -28.01 -1.47
N ALA A 338 0.29 -28.20 -0.32
CA ALA A 338 0.86 -28.99 0.78
C ALA A 338 1.11 -30.44 0.36
N GLY A 339 0.14 -31.07 -0.32
CA GLY A 339 0.29 -32.42 -0.87
C GLY A 339 1.45 -32.49 -1.87
N GLN A 340 1.54 -31.53 -2.80
CA GLN A 340 2.63 -31.49 -3.78
C GLN A 340 4.01 -31.34 -3.11
N VAL A 341 4.15 -30.47 -2.10
CA VAL A 341 5.42 -30.31 -1.38
C VAL A 341 5.75 -31.55 -0.57
N ALA A 342 4.77 -32.18 0.09
CA ALA A 342 4.96 -33.41 0.84
C ALA A 342 5.42 -34.56 -0.07
N GLU A 343 4.75 -34.77 -1.21
CA GLU A 343 5.15 -35.77 -2.21
C GLU A 343 6.56 -35.53 -2.74
N ASN A 344 6.90 -34.27 -3.05
CA ASN A 344 8.23 -33.91 -3.53
C ASN A 344 9.31 -34.23 -2.49
N ILE A 345 9.15 -33.78 -1.24
CA ILE A 345 10.17 -34.00 -0.18
C ILE A 345 10.31 -35.49 0.12
N SER A 346 9.20 -36.23 0.25
CA SER A 346 9.22 -37.69 0.45
C SER A 346 9.87 -38.42 -0.73
N GLY A 347 9.65 -37.93 -1.95
CA GLY A 347 10.29 -38.49 -3.15
C GLY A 347 11.79 -38.19 -3.23
N TRP A 348 12.24 -37.04 -2.74
CA TRP A 348 13.66 -36.67 -2.72
C TRP A 348 14.43 -37.37 -1.60
N TYR A 349 13.80 -37.53 -0.44
CA TYR A 349 14.40 -38.08 0.78
C TYR A 349 13.46 -39.10 1.44
N PRO A 350 13.42 -40.35 0.97
CA PRO A 350 12.51 -41.39 1.47
C PRO A 350 12.70 -41.73 2.96
N GLU A 351 13.87 -41.44 3.52
CA GLU A 351 14.19 -41.64 4.93
C GLU A 351 13.59 -40.59 5.87
N VAL A 352 13.14 -39.45 5.32
CA VAL A 352 12.45 -38.41 6.08
C VAL A 352 10.96 -38.73 6.07
N LYS A 353 10.39 -38.97 7.25
CA LYS A 353 8.95 -39.20 7.39
C LYS A 353 8.20 -37.87 7.33
N VAL A 354 7.46 -37.70 6.24
CA VAL A 354 6.63 -36.51 5.99
C VAL A 354 5.16 -36.88 6.14
N HIS A 355 4.46 -36.16 7.01
CA HIS A 355 3.03 -36.30 7.25
C HIS A 355 2.27 -35.13 6.64
N LEU A 356 1.29 -35.44 5.78
CA LEU A 356 0.38 -34.45 5.21
C LEU A 356 -0.82 -34.24 6.14
N LEU A 357 -0.90 -33.08 6.77
CA LEU A 357 -1.96 -32.79 7.73
C LEU A 357 -3.15 -32.09 7.05
N THR A 358 -4.24 -32.85 6.87
CA THR A 358 -5.54 -32.39 6.35
C THR A 358 -6.63 -32.46 7.42
N ALA A 359 -7.82 -31.93 7.12
CA ALA A 359 -8.99 -32.08 7.98
C ALA A 359 -9.31 -33.58 8.21
N GLY A 360 -9.06 -34.08 9.43
CA GLY A 360 -9.29 -35.48 9.80
C GLY A 360 -8.05 -36.35 9.99
N PHE A 361 -6.84 -35.76 10.00
CA PHE A 361 -5.59 -36.44 10.33
C PHE A 361 -5.65 -37.12 11.71
N LYS A 362 -5.34 -38.42 11.77
CA LYS A 362 -5.40 -39.24 13.00
C LYS A 362 -4.10 -40.00 13.30
N ASP A 363 -3.09 -39.88 12.43
CA ASP A 363 -1.86 -40.65 12.59
C ASP A 363 -1.02 -40.09 13.74
N GLU A 364 -0.34 -40.98 14.46
CA GLU A 364 0.63 -40.58 15.48
C GLU A 364 1.91 -40.06 14.82
N VAL A 365 2.32 -38.85 15.23
CA VAL A 365 3.53 -38.18 14.72
C VAL A 365 4.60 -38.25 15.81
N LYS A 366 5.75 -38.85 15.48
CA LYS A 366 6.87 -38.97 16.43
C LYS A 366 7.75 -37.72 16.39
N GLN A 367 8.64 -37.62 17.39
CA GLN A 367 9.69 -36.60 17.40
C GLN A 367 10.70 -36.88 16.28
N GLY A 368 11.22 -35.83 15.64
CA GLY A 368 12.13 -35.91 14.48
C GLY A 368 11.44 -36.07 13.12
N GLU A 369 10.11 -35.97 13.06
CA GLU A 369 9.32 -36.11 11.83
C GLU A 369 8.88 -34.74 11.28
N MET A 370 8.43 -34.71 10.02
CA MET A 370 8.03 -33.48 9.33
C MET A 370 6.51 -33.41 9.16
N LEU A 371 5.93 -32.26 9.51
CA LEU A 371 4.53 -31.93 9.25
C LEU A 371 4.42 -30.94 8.08
N VAL A 372 3.68 -31.30 7.04
CA VAL A 372 3.38 -30.43 5.89
C VAL A 372 1.88 -30.26 5.80
N GLY A 373 1.39 -29.02 5.68
CA GLY A 373 -0.05 -28.79 5.75
C GLY A 373 -0.43 -27.32 5.74
N THR A 374 -1.70 -27.06 6.03
CA THR A 374 -2.26 -25.71 6.11
C THR A 374 -2.32 -25.23 7.57
N THR A 375 -3.11 -24.19 7.85
CA THR A 375 -3.36 -23.69 9.21
C THR A 375 -3.91 -24.76 10.17
N ALA A 376 -4.38 -25.90 9.67
CA ALA A 376 -4.75 -27.07 10.48
C ALA A 376 -3.62 -27.55 11.40
N ILE A 377 -2.35 -27.38 11.00
CA ILE A 377 -1.19 -27.73 11.84
C ILE A 377 -1.20 -26.93 13.14
N LEU A 378 -1.58 -25.66 13.11
CA LEU A 378 -1.60 -24.82 14.32
C LEU A 378 -2.61 -25.33 15.35
N THR A 379 -3.74 -25.87 14.89
CA THR A 379 -4.73 -26.51 15.77
C THR A 379 -4.18 -27.81 16.33
N TRP A 380 -3.49 -28.60 15.51
CA TRP A 380 -2.86 -29.84 15.95
C TRP A 380 -1.76 -29.60 17.00
N LEU A 381 -0.90 -28.59 16.80
CA LEU A 381 0.15 -28.21 17.75
C LEU A 381 -0.42 -27.77 19.11
N LYS A 382 -1.57 -27.08 19.11
CA LYS A 382 -2.26 -26.71 20.37
C LYS A 382 -2.75 -27.93 21.15
N ASN A 383 -3.12 -28.99 20.45
CA ASN A 383 -3.60 -30.23 21.07
C ASN A 383 -2.46 -31.19 21.47
N ASN A 384 -1.23 -30.97 20.97
CA ASN A 384 -0.04 -31.77 21.24
C ASN A 384 1.13 -30.87 21.72
N PRO A 385 1.01 -30.23 22.91
CA PRO A 385 1.98 -29.24 23.41
C PRO A 385 3.39 -29.81 23.67
N GLU A 386 3.52 -31.13 23.80
CA GLU A 386 4.79 -31.85 23.94
C GLU A 386 5.61 -31.90 22.64
N TRP A 387 4.99 -31.67 21.48
CA TRP A 387 5.66 -31.64 20.19
C TRP A 387 6.21 -30.24 19.89
N LYS A 388 7.46 -30.00 20.32
CA LYS A 388 8.13 -28.70 20.13
C LYS A 388 8.67 -28.54 18.72
N VAL A 389 8.29 -27.46 18.04
CA VAL A 389 8.79 -27.16 16.69
C VAL A 389 10.21 -26.59 16.77
N ASP A 390 11.18 -27.23 16.11
CA ASP A 390 12.55 -26.71 16.04
C ASP A 390 12.76 -25.82 14.80
N PHE A 391 12.14 -26.19 13.67
CA PHE A 391 12.22 -25.43 12.42
C PHE A 391 10.86 -25.29 11.74
N ALA A 392 10.46 -24.05 11.45
CA ALA A 392 9.21 -23.72 10.80
C ALA A 392 9.46 -22.97 9.49
N VAL A 393 8.87 -23.47 8.40
CA VAL A 393 8.83 -22.82 7.09
C VAL A 393 7.41 -22.34 6.81
N THR A 394 7.25 -21.09 6.43
CA THR A 394 5.94 -20.51 6.12
C THR A 394 5.97 -19.76 4.79
N ASP A 395 4.90 -19.86 4.00
CA ASP A 395 4.76 -19.14 2.72
C ASP A 395 3.89 -17.87 2.90
N GLU A 396 4.40 -16.73 2.45
CA GLU A 396 3.83 -15.38 2.66
C GLU A 396 2.37 -15.18 2.18
N GLN A 397 1.84 -16.04 1.30
CA GLN A 397 0.43 -15.97 0.93
C GLN A 397 -0.52 -16.27 2.10
N GLN A 398 -0.05 -16.99 3.13
CA GLN A 398 -0.72 -17.00 4.42
C GLN A 398 -0.18 -15.84 5.23
N LYS A 399 -0.93 -14.73 5.28
CA LYS A 399 -0.72 -13.68 6.28
C LYS A 399 -0.71 -14.36 7.65
N MET A 400 0.47 -14.68 8.16
CA MET A 400 0.58 -15.13 9.54
C MET A 400 0.18 -13.97 10.41
N GLY A 401 -1.02 -14.05 11.00
CA GLY A 401 -1.40 -13.13 12.05
C GLY A 401 -0.34 -13.17 13.15
N THR A 402 -0.16 -12.05 13.86
CA THR A 402 0.69 -11.95 15.05
C THR A 402 0.47 -13.13 16.01
N LEU A 403 -0.79 -13.52 16.21
CA LEU A 403 -1.19 -14.66 17.03
C LEU A 403 -0.68 -16.03 16.54
N GLN A 404 -0.41 -16.19 15.25
CA GLN A 404 0.13 -17.42 14.66
C GLN A 404 1.66 -17.46 14.79
N ARG A 405 2.32 -16.29 14.69
CA ARG A 405 3.76 -16.16 15.00
C ARG A 405 4.02 -16.42 16.48
N ASP A 406 3.19 -15.89 17.38
CA ASP A 406 3.31 -16.14 18.82
C ASP A 406 3.12 -17.62 19.17
N ALA A 407 2.27 -18.34 18.43
CA ALA A 407 2.06 -19.78 18.61
C ALA A 407 3.25 -20.64 18.14
N LEU A 408 4.01 -20.19 17.14
CA LEU A 408 5.23 -20.87 16.65
C LEU A 408 6.52 -20.35 17.29
N ASN A 409 6.51 -19.14 17.86
CA ASN A 409 7.57 -18.52 18.66
C ASN A 409 7.65 -19.17 20.05
N SER A 410 7.75 -20.49 20.08
CA SER A 410 8.47 -21.12 21.18
C SER A 410 9.86 -20.48 21.22
N ILE A 411 10.41 -20.23 22.41
CA ILE A 411 11.59 -19.37 22.63
C ILE A 411 12.84 -19.84 21.84
N GLY A 412 12.81 -21.03 21.22
CA GLY A 412 13.88 -21.59 20.39
C GLY A 412 13.56 -21.92 18.93
N THR A 413 12.37 -21.67 18.38
CA THR A 413 12.05 -22.12 17.01
C THR A 413 12.79 -21.32 15.93
N HIS A 414 13.48 -21.98 15.00
CA HIS A 414 14.02 -21.35 13.78
C HIS A 414 12.89 -21.08 12.79
N ILE A 415 12.73 -19.84 12.31
CA ILE A 415 11.67 -19.45 11.38
C ILE A 415 12.25 -19.01 10.04
N LEU A 416 11.74 -19.61 8.97
CA LEU A 416 12.00 -19.25 7.59
C LEU A 416 10.69 -18.86 6.90
N GLU A 417 10.62 -17.62 6.43
CA GLU A 417 9.50 -17.14 5.61
C GLU A 417 9.92 -17.18 4.14
N ALA A 418 9.21 -17.93 3.31
CA ALA A 418 9.48 -18.06 1.88
C ALA A 418 8.48 -17.20 1.07
N THR A 419 9.00 -16.41 0.13
CA THR A 419 8.18 -15.57 -0.77
C THR A 419 8.41 -15.84 -2.23
N ALA A 420 7.39 -15.57 -3.05
CA ALA A 420 7.52 -15.38 -4.50
C ALA A 420 8.03 -14.00 -4.92
N THR A 421 7.83 -13.01 -4.08
CA THR A 421 8.22 -11.63 -4.38
C THR A 421 8.40 -10.91 -3.06
N PRO A 422 9.45 -10.12 -2.87
CA PRO A 422 9.49 -9.28 -1.69
C PRO A 422 8.34 -8.27 -1.80
N ILE A 423 7.25 -8.48 -1.06
CA ILE A 423 6.14 -7.52 -0.95
C ILE A 423 6.76 -6.17 -0.57
N PRO A 424 6.25 -5.00 -1.00
CA PRO A 424 6.73 -3.69 -0.55
C PRO A 424 7.08 -3.62 0.94
N ARG A 425 6.24 -4.19 1.81
CA ARG A 425 6.47 -4.32 3.26
C ARG A 425 7.62 -5.26 3.63
N THR A 426 7.75 -6.40 2.95
CA THR A 426 8.82 -7.39 3.16
C THR A 426 10.15 -6.87 2.61
N MET A 427 10.15 -6.23 1.45
CA MET A 427 11.28 -5.50 0.89
C MET A 427 11.73 -4.42 1.86
N ALA A 428 10.79 -3.69 2.43
CA ALA A 428 11.06 -2.73 3.47
C ALA A 428 11.65 -3.38 4.72
N GLN A 429 11.05 -4.45 5.26
CA GLN A 429 11.62 -5.21 6.38
C GLN A 429 13.03 -5.77 6.10
N THR A 430 13.31 -6.13 4.84
CA THR A 430 14.62 -6.55 4.35
C THR A 430 15.61 -5.38 4.33
N LEU A 431 15.19 -4.25 3.77
CA LEU A 431 15.96 -3.01 3.67
C LEU A 431 16.20 -2.37 5.04
N PHE A 432 15.27 -2.57 5.97
CA PHE A 432 15.29 -2.08 7.35
C PHE A 432 15.89 -3.10 8.33
N GLY A 433 16.40 -4.23 7.84
CA GLY A 433 17.25 -5.16 8.57
C GLY A 433 16.57 -6.01 9.64
N SER A 434 15.23 -5.98 9.76
CA SER A 434 14.52 -6.80 10.75
C SER A 434 14.70 -8.31 10.52
N LYS A 435 14.96 -8.74 9.28
CA LYS A 435 15.17 -10.15 8.94
C LYS A 435 16.40 -10.31 8.07
N LYS A 436 17.17 -11.39 8.29
CA LYS A 436 18.21 -11.78 7.34
C LYS A 436 17.54 -12.25 6.06
N VAL A 437 18.10 -11.93 4.89
CA VAL A 437 17.48 -12.29 3.61
C VAL A 437 18.44 -13.09 2.74
N SER A 438 17.92 -14.18 2.18
CA SER A 438 18.55 -14.91 1.09
C SER A 438 17.70 -14.73 -0.16
N VAL A 439 18.30 -14.17 -1.21
CA VAL A 439 17.63 -13.96 -2.49
C VAL A 439 18.13 -15.00 -3.49
N ILE A 440 17.21 -15.64 -4.21
CA ILE A 440 17.53 -16.55 -5.32
C ILE A 440 17.08 -15.92 -6.64
N LYS A 441 18.05 -15.37 -7.37
CA LYS A 441 17.81 -14.72 -8.67
C LYS A 441 17.96 -15.71 -9.81
N ASP A 442 18.96 -16.58 -9.72
CA ASP A 442 19.26 -17.54 -10.77
C ASP A 442 18.16 -18.60 -10.90
N CYS A 443 17.56 -18.69 -12.08
CA CYS A 443 16.66 -19.78 -12.44
C CYS A 443 17.48 -20.99 -12.91
N PRO A 444 17.19 -22.21 -12.43
CA PRO A 444 17.88 -23.43 -12.91
C PRO A 444 17.71 -23.72 -14.40
N VAL A 445 16.69 -23.11 -15.01
CA VAL A 445 16.31 -23.25 -16.41
C VAL A 445 16.23 -21.88 -17.05
N VAL A 446 16.83 -21.72 -18.23
CA VAL A 446 16.72 -20.49 -19.02
C VAL A 446 15.30 -20.41 -19.59
N LYS A 447 14.58 -19.34 -19.26
CA LYS A 447 13.25 -19.04 -19.79
C LYS A 447 13.21 -17.61 -20.33
N ASN A 448 12.70 -17.43 -21.54
CA ASN A 448 12.50 -16.11 -22.15
C ASN A 448 11.01 -15.88 -22.33
N ILE A 449 10.44 -14.97 -21.54
CA ILE A 449 9.00 -14.68 -21.61
C ILE A 449 8.80 -13.34 -22.31
N THR A 450 8.24 -13.38 -23.52
CA THR A 450 7.87 -12.17 -24.26
C THR A 450 6.58 -11.61 -23.66
N THR A 451 6.66 -10.45 -22.99
CA THR A 451 5.49 -9.80 -22.41
C THR A 451 4.97 -8.71 -23.36
N LYS A 452 3.68 -8.78 -23.73
CA LYS A 452 3.05 -7.81 -24.65
C LYS A 452 1.81 -7.18 -24.01
N LEU A 453 1.73 -5.86 -24.07
CA LEU A 453 0.51 -5.10 -23.79
C LEU A 453 -0.27 -4.93 -25.10
N ILE A 454 -1.54 -5.30 -25.10
CA ILE A 454 -2.41 -5.30 -26.28
C ILE A 454 -3.73 -4.58 -25.93
N GLY A 455 -4.22 -3.75 -26.84
CA GLY A 455 -5.53 -3.10 -26.69
C GLY A 455 -6.72 -3.99 -27.07
N ASN A 456 -7.92 -3.42 -27.03
CA ASN A 456 -9.15 -4.12 -27.39
C ASN A 456 -9.59 -3.91 -28.86
N THR A 457 -8.69 -3.56 -29.78
CA THR A 457 -9.08 -3.43 -31.20
C THR A 457 -9.32 -4.81 -31.84
N ILE A 458 -9.96 -4.84 -33.02
CA ILE A 458 -10.29 -6.10 -33.72
C ILE A 458 -9.01 -6.79 -34.22
N GLU A 459 -8.05 -6.02 -34.72
CA GLU A 459 -6.78 -6.52 -35.25
C GLU A 459 -5.92 -7.11 -34.14
N GLU A 460 -5.77 -6.39 -33.03
CA GLU A 460 -5.07 -6.84 -31.83
C GLU A 460 -5.66 -8.12 -31.22
N ARG A 461 -6.99 -8.21 -31.13
CA ARG A 461 -7.66 -9.44 -30.68
C ARG A 461 -7.41 -10.62 -31.61
N ARG A 462 -7.36 -10.38 -32.91
CA ARG A 462 -7.06 -11.43 -33.90
C ARG A 462 -5.61 -11.89 -33.75
N ASP A 463 -4.67 -10.97 -33.63
CA ASP A 463 -3.26 -11.27 -33.42
C ASP A 463 -3.02 -12.07 -32.13
N LEU A 464 -3.64 -11.66 -31.01
CA LEU A 464 -3.61 -12.43 -29.76
C LEU A 464 -4.06 -13.88 -29.98
N MET A 465 -5.23 -14.07 -30.60
CA MET A 465 -5.76 -15.40 -30.85
C MET A 465 -4.85 -16.24 -31.76
N THR A 466 -4.33 -15.66 -32.84
CA THR A 466 -3.42 -16.36 -33.76
C THR A 466 -2.14 -16.81 -33.07
N ASN A 467 -1.56 -15.99 -32.19
CA ASN A 467 -0.38 -16.36 -31.42
C ASN A 467 -0.68 -17.51 -30.44
N LEU A 468 -1.80 -17.46 -29.72
CA LEU A 468 -2.20 -18.54 -28.82
C LEU A 468 -2.48 -19.85 -29.57
N GLU A 469 -3.13 -19.79 -30.72
CA GLU A 469 -3.40 -20.95 -31.58
C GLU A 469 -2.10 -21.59 -32.09
N ALA A 470 -1.08 -20.80 -32.42
CA ALA A 470 0.22 -21.31 -32.84
C ALA A 470 0.91 -22.14 -31.74
N TRP A 471 0.76 -21.79 -30.47
CA TRP A 471 1.28 -22.58 -29.34
C TRP A 471 0.53 -23.89 -29.16
N VAL A 472 -0.80 -23.88 -29.27
CA VAL A 472 -1.61 -25.10 -29.22
C VAL A 472 -1.28 -26.05 -30.38
N ALA A 473 -1.01 -25.50 -31.58
CA ALA A 473 -0.59 -26.29 -32.75
C ALA A 473 0.78 -26.95 -32.55
N LYS A 474 1.67 -26.35 -31.76
CA LYS A 474 2.96 -26.95 -31.35
C LYS A 474 2.83 -28.01 -30.25
N GLY A 475 1.61 -28.31 -29.80
CA GLY A 475 1.36 -29.24 -28.68
C GLY A 475 1.69 -28.66 -27.31
N SER A 476 1.81 -27.34 -27.20
CA SER A 476 2.00 -26.65 -25.92
C SER A 476 0.65 -26.29 -25.29
N LYS A 477 0.64 -26.12 -23.97
CA LYS A 477 -0.56 -25.70 -23.25
C LYS A 477 -0.65 -24.20 -23.16
N VAL A 478 -1.87 -23.70 -23.16
CA VAL A 478 -2.20 -22.28 -23.15
C VAL A 478 -3.24 -21.98 -22.08
N ALA A 479 -3.12 -20.84 -21.41
CA ALA A 479 -4.12 -20.38 -20.45
C ALA A 479 -4.67 -18.99 -20.80
N VAL A 480 -5.99 -18.81 -20.70
CA VAL A 480 -6.68 -17.54 -20.88
C VAL A 480 -7.41 -17.19 -19.59
N ILE A 481 -7.00 -16.07 -19.00
CA ILE A 481 -7.46 -15.61 -17.70
C ILE A 481 -8.43 -14.45 -17.87
N TYR A 482 -9.66 -14.65 -17.40
CA TYR A 482 -10.71 -13.65 -17.34
C TYR A 482 -10.87 -13.22 -15.87
N PRO A 483 -10.22 -12.14 -15.42
CA PRO A 483 -10.37 -11.67 -14.06
C PRO A 483 -11.84 -11.46 -13.77
N LEU A 484 -12.30 -11.98 -12.63
CA LEU A 484 -13.63 -11.65 -12.14
C LEU A 484 -13.68 -10.14 -11.98
N VAL A 485 -14.61 -9.49 -12.68
CA VAL A 485 -15.05 -8.16 -12.24
C VAL A 485 -15.61 -8.40 -10.84
N ALA A 486 -15.02 -7.76 -9.84
CA ALA A 486 -15.39 -7.95 -8.45
C ALA A 486 -16.91 -7.90 -8.33
N GLU A 487 -17.53 -8.93 -7.75
CA GLU A 487 -18.98 -8.99 -7.54
C GLU A 487 -19.36 -7.75 -6.72
N GLN A 488 -20.01 -6.78 -7.36
CA GLN A 488 -20.52 -5.61 -6.65
C GLN A 488 -21.83 -6.03 -6.01
N GLN A 489 -21.94 -5.80 -4.70
CA GLN A 489 -23.20 -5.98 -4.00
C GLN A 489 -24.00 -4.70 -4.10
N ALA A 490 -25.31 -4.85 -4.29
CA ALA A 490 -26.26 -3.76 -4.18
C ALA A 490 -26.51 -3.52 -2.69
N TYR A 491 -26.02 -2.39 -2.18
CA TYR A 491 -26.25 -1.94 -0.81
C TYR A 491 -27.36 -0.89 -0.81
N TYR A 492 -28.34 -1.10 0.05
CA TYR A 492 -29.49 -0.21 0.20
C TYR A 492 -29.38 0.60 1.48
N TYR A 493 -29.52 1.90 1.32
CA TYR A 493 -29.42 2.87 2.40
C TYR A 493 -30.66 3.74 2.46
N HIS A 494 -31.27 3.82 3.64
CA HIS A 494 -32.30 4.80 3.93
C HIS A 494 -31.66 6.13 4.31
N VAL A 495 -32.16 7.22 3.73
CA VAL A 495 -31.79 8.59 4.09
C VAL A 495 -33.06 9.35 4.41
N LYS A 496 -33.15 9.86 5.64
CA LYS A 496 -34.26 10.72 6.05
C LYS A 496 -34.01 12.13 5.52
N ALA A 497 -34.73 12.50 4.45
CA ALA A 497 -34.62 13.79 3.80
C ALA A 497 -35.98 14.23 3.27
N GLU A 498 -36.34 15.50 3.49
CA GLU A 498 -37.62 16.07 3.03
C GLU A 498 -37.61 16.36 1.51
N VAL A 499 -36.43 16.55 0.91
CA VAL A 499 -36.28 16.96 -0.49
C VAL A 499 -35.25 16.10 -1.22
N LYS A 500 -35.58 15.65 -2.45
CA LYS A 500 -34.70 14.83 -3.31
C LYS A 500 -33.29 15.40 -3.50
N LYS A 501 -33.17 16.73 -3.57
CA LYS A 501 -31.90 17.47 -3.72
C LYS A 501 -30.92 17.23 -2.56
N GLU A 502 -31.42 16.87 -1.37
CA GLU A 502 -30.58 16.55 -0.21
C GLU A 502 -30.09 15.11 -0.26
N ALA A 503 -30.95 14.16 -0.66
CA ALA A 503 -30.54 12.79 -0.95
C ALA A 503 -29.49 12.74 -2.07
N GLU A 504 -29.62 13.57 -3.12
CA GLU A 504 -28.63 13.70 -4.18
C GLU A 504 -27.27 14.25 -3.70
N LYS A 505 -27.26 15.19 -2.74
CA LYS A 505 -26.02 15.66 -2.11
C LYS A 505 -25.33 14.51 -1.37
N VAL A 506 -26.08 13.70 -0.63
CA VAL A 506 -25.56 12.53 0.09
C VAL A 506 -25.00 11.50 -0.91
N ALA A 507 -25.73 11.20 -1.98
CA ALA A 507 -25.26 10.34 -3.08
C ALA A 507 -23.99 10.88 -3.76
N SER A 508 -23.86 12.20 -3.94
CA SER A 508 -22.66 12.82 -4.52
C SER A 508 -21.41 12.63 -3.64
N LEU A 509 -21.58 12.57 -2.32
CA LEU A 509 -20.50 12.25 -1.38
C LEU A 509 -20.10 10.79 -1.48
N MET A 510 -21.04 9.88 -1.71
CA MET A 510 -20.78 8.46 -1.96
C MET A 510 -20.00 8.25 -3.27
N LYS A 511 -20.35 8.98 -4.34
CA LYS A 511 -19.56 8.99 -5.59
C LYS A 511 -18.10 9.41 -5.37
N LYS A 512 -17.87 10.44 -4.54
CA LYS A 512 -16.50 10.87 -4.16
C LYS A 512 -15.74 9.84 -3.31
N ALA A 513 -16.44 8.87 -2.72
CA ALA A 513 -15.85 7.75 -2.01
C ALA A 513 -15.61 6.51 -2.91
N ASN A 514 -15.71 6.69 -4.24
CA ASN A 514 -15.51 5.65 -5.25
C ASN A 514 -16.59 4.55 -5.23
N VAL A 515 -17.83 4.92 -4.87
CA VAL A 515 -19.00 4.02 -4.89
C VAL A 515 -19.99 4.50 -5.95
N SER A 516 -20.51 3.57 -6.75
CA SER A 516 -21.47 3.90 -7.80
C SER A 516 -22.90 3.96 -7.24
N VAL A 517 -23.61 5.05 -7.52
CA VAL A 517 -25.01 5.24 -7.11
C VAL A 517 -25.88 4.89 -8.32
N LYS A 518 -26.76 3.91 -8.17
CA LYS A 518 -27.59 3.40 -9.27
C LYS A 518 -28.94 4.10 -9.33
N SER A 519 -29.61 4.23 -8.19
CA SER A 519 -30.93 4.87 -8.11
C SER A 519 -31.11 5.60 -6.77
N ILE A 520 -31.99 6.60 -6.79
CA ILE A 520 -32.44 7.34 -5.60
C ILE A 520 -33.95 7.49 -5.74
N ASN A 521 -34.69 6.69 -4.97
CA ASN A 521 -36.15 6.61 -5.07
C ASN A 521 -36.80 7.01 -3.73
N PRO A 522 -37.96 7.68 -3.74
CA PRO A 522 -38.79 7.84 -2.55
C PRO A 522 -39.14 6.46 -1.98
N VAL A 523 -39.26 6.33 -0.66
CA VAL A 523 -39.63 5.06 0.02
C VAL A 523 -40.95 4.48 -0.55
N GLU A 524 -41.89 5.33 -0.95
CA GLU A 524 -43.19 4.93 -1.53
C GLU A 524 -43.10 4.26 -2.91
N GLU A 525 -42.01 4.47 -3.66
CA GLU A 525 -41.84 3.97 -5.04
C GLU A 525 -40.98 2.70 -5.11
N VAL A 526 -40.67 2.08 -3.97
CA VAL A 526 -39.69 1.01 -3.86
C VAL A 526 -40.33 -0.37 -4.13
N PRO A 527 -39.68 -1.27 -4.91
CA PRO A 527 -40.22 -2.60 -5.20
C PRO A 527 -40.52 -3.44 -3.94
N HIS A 528 -41.60 -4.23 -3.96
CA HIS A 528 -42.05 -5.11 -2.86
C HIS A 528 -40.95 -5.99 -2.20
N LEU A 529 -39.87 -6.34 -2.92
CA LEU A 529 -38.74 -7.11 -2.39
C LEU A 529 -37.90 -6.36 -1.34
N LEU A 530 -37.89 -5.03 -1.36
CA LEU A 530 -37.27 -4.20 -0.32
C LEU A 530 -38.18 -4.06 0.91
N HIS A 531 -39.49 -4.32 0.73
CA HIS A 531 -40.50 -4.29 1.79
C HIS A 531 -40.31 -5.34 2.89
N GLU A 532 -39.56 -6.41 2.61
CA GLU A 532 -39.14 -7.41 3.61
C GLU A 532 -37.92 -6.95 4.44
N LEU A 533 -37.10 -6.04 3.91
CA LEU A 533 -35.99 -5.39 4.63
C LEU A 533 -36.47 -4.18 5.47
N GLU A 534 -37.76 -3.83 5.35
CA GLU A 534 -38.36 -2.52 5.65
C GLU A 534 -39.06 -2.38 7.01
N ASN A 535 -38.99 -3.33 7.94
CA ASN A 535 -39.74 -3.22 9.21
C ASN A 535 -39.36 -2.01 10.12
N THR A 536 -38.55 -1.04 9.65
CA THR A 536 -38.08 0.09 10.44
C THR A 536 -37.83 1.42 9.67
N ALA A 537 -38.27 1.58 8.42
CA ALA A 537 -38.08 2.83 7.67
C ALA A 537 -39.41 3.60 7.50
N GLU A 538 -39.49 4.83 8.02
CA GLU A 538 -40.60 5.76 7.82
C GLU A 538 -40.04 7.06 7.21
N ASP A 539 -40.73 7.59 6.19
CA ASP A 539 -40.48 8.84 5.45
C ASP A 539 -39.03 9.13 5.01
N GLY A 540 -38.77 9.14 3.68
CA GLY A 540 -37.45 9.50 3.14
C GLY A 540 -37.14 8.98 1.74
N PHE A 541 -35.84 8.80 1.44
CA PHE A 541 -35.33 8.28 0.18
C PHE A 541 -34.46 7.03 0.40
N ILE A 542 -34.58 6.05 -0.50
CA ILE A 542 -33.67 4.91 -0.57
C ILE A 542 -32.63 5.17 -1.65
N ILE A 543 -31.36 5.02 -1.27
CA ILE A 543 -30.23 5.09 -2.17
C ILE A 543 -29.72 3.67 -2.42
N GLU A 544 -29.74 3.26 -3.68
CA GLU A 544 -29.16 2.01 -4.15
C GLU A 544 -27.72 2.25 -4.60
N LEU A 545 -26.78 1.55 -3.98
CA LEU A 545 -25.35 1.65 -4.25
C LEU A 545 -24.80 0.33 -4.76
N HIS A 546 -23.94 0.35 -5.77
CA HIS A 546 -23.13 -0.81 -6.13
C HIS A 546 -21.69 -0.57 -5.69
N ALA A 547 -21.20 -1.45 -4.81
CA ALA A 547 -19.85 -1.40 -4.27
C ALA A 547 -19.29 -2.80 -3.99
N GLU A 548 -17.98 -2.91 -3.88
CA GLU A 548 -17.33 -4.06 -3.24
C GLU A 548 -17.54 -4.00 -1.72
N GLU A 549 -17.55 -5.15 -1.04
CA GLU A 549 -17.69 -5.23 0.43
C GLU A 549 -16.63 -4.41 1.17
N GLN A 550 -15.39 -4.41 0.68
CA GLN A 550 -14.33 -3.59 1.26
C GLN A 550 -14.55 -2.08 1.03
N ALA A 551 -15.18 -1.70 -0.08
CA ALA A 551 -15.53 -0.31 -0.37
C ALA A 551 -16.73 0.13 0.49
N HIS A 552 -17.75 -0.73 0.65
CA HIS A 552 -18.86 -0.53 1.57
C HIS A 552 -18.40 -0.38 3.02
N ASN A 553 -17.55 -1.29 3.50
CA ASN A 553 -17.02 -1.22 4.87
C ASN A 553 -16.20 0.05 5.11
N ARG A 554 -15.48 0.54 4.09
CA ARG A 554 -14.80 1.85 4.11
C ARG A 554 -15.80 3.00 4.14
N LEU A 555 -16.85 2.91 3.32
CA LEU A 555 -17.94 3.89 3.23
C LEU A 555 -18.65 4.02 4.58
N GLN A 556 -19.10 2.90 5.17
CA GLN A 556 -19.78 2.84 6.47
C GLN A 556 -18.91 3.45 7.58
N LYS A 557 -17.65 3.02 7.71
CA LYS A 557 -16.68 3.60 8.67
C LYS A 557 -16.43 5.10 8.47
N ARG A 558 -16.59 5.60 7.24
CA ARG A 558 -16.43 7.02 6.90
C ARG A 558 -17.71 7.79 7.21
N PHE A 559 -18.89 7.23 6.95
CA PHE A 559 -20.17 7.82 7.31
C PHE A 559 -20.37 7.92 8.82
N ASP A 560 -20.04 6.85 9.56
CA ASP A 560 -20.05 6.84 11.04
C ASP A 560 -19.17 7.95 11.62
N ARG A 561 -18.15 8.39 10.88
CA ARG A 561 -17.17 9.41 11.29
C ARG A 561 -17.53 10.83 10.83
N TYR A 562 -18.25 10.96 9.72
CA TYR A 562 -18.56 12.26 9.09
C TYR A 562 -19.94 12.81 9.48
N MET A 563 -20.91 11.95 9.81
CA MET A 563 -22.31 12.34 9.97
C MET A 563 -22.71 12.47 11.44
N GLY A 564 -22.10 13.42 12.14
CA GLY A 564 -22.52 13.84 13.48
C GLY A 564 -23.39 15.09 13.52
N ALA A 565 -23.90 15.61 12.38
CA ALA A 565 -24.70 16.85 12.42
C ALA A 565 -25.49 17.27 11.16
N SER A 566 -25.51 16.54 10.03
CA SER A 566 -26.01 17.14 8.76
C SER A 566 -26.87 16.25 7.85
N ALA A 567 -27.31 15.08 8.30
CA ALA A 567 -28.48 14.39 7.76
C ALA A 567 -28.94 13.41 8.82
N GLU A 568 -30.25 13.34 9.05
CA GLU A 568 -30.84 12.37 9.96
C GLU A 568 -30.72 10.96 9.35
N LEU A 569 -30.09 10.07 10.12
CA LEU A 569 -29.92 8.63 9.93
C LEU A 569 -29.74 8.13 8.48
N LEU A 570 -28.48 7.86 8.11
CA LEU A 570 -28.13 6.97 7.01
C LEU A 570 -28.18 5.52 7.52
N ARG A 571 -29.35 4.87 7.45
CA ARG A 571 -29.52 3.51 7.97
C ARG A 571 -29.27 2.49 6.87
N PHE A 572 -28.34 1.58 7.12
CA PHE A 572 -28.15 0.42 6.25
C PHE A 572 -29.36 -0.52 6.38
N MET A 573 -30.04 -0.78 5.27
CA MET A 573 -31.22 -1.65 5.24
C MET A 573 -30.86 -3.09 4.88
N GLY A 574 -29.80 -3.28 4.10
CA GLY A 574 -29.34 -4.60 3.70
C GLY A 574 -28.56 -4.59 2.39
N SER A 575 -28.00 -5.75 2.07
CA SER A 575 -27.29 -6.00 0.82
C SER A 575 -27.96 -7.12 0.06
N ARG A 576 -28.07 -6.97 -1.26
CA ARG A 576 -28.39 -8.07 -2.17
C ARG A 576 -27.22 -8.28 -3.12
N ILE A 577 -26.96 -9.53 -3.45
CA ILE A 577 -26.00 -9.86 -4.51
C ILE A 577 -26.62 -9.41 -5.83
N ASP A 578 -25.86 -8.68 -6.65
CA ASP A 578 -26.29 -8.32 -7.99
C ASP A 578 -26.33 -9.58 -8.88
N GLU A 579 -27.46 -10.28 -8.85
CA GLU A 579 -27.71 -11.51 -9.61
C GLU A 579 -27.47 -11.30 -11.12
N GLU A 580 -27.67 -10.09 -11.65
CA GLU A 580 -27.41 -9.76 -13.06
C GLU A 580 -25.92 -9.77 -13.40
N MET A 581 -25.05 -9.19 -12.55
CA MET A 581 -23.60 -9.25 -12.74
C MET A 581 -23.03 -10.65 -12.53
N GLU A 582 -23.59 -11.42 -11.60
CA GLU A 582 -23.24 -12.82 -11.39
C GLU A 582 -23.53 -13.67 -12.64
N GLN A 583 -24.74 -13.52 -13.20
CA GLN A 583 -25.13 -14.14 -14.46
C GLN A 583 -24.18 -13.71 -15.58
N LYS A 584 -23.86 -12.41 -15.67
CA LYS A 584 -23.00 -11.84 -16.71
C LYS A 584 -21.57 -12.38 -16.66
N ASN A 585 -20.97 -12.54 -15.48
CA ASN A 585 -19.62 -13.10 -15.33
C ASN A 585 -19.56 -14.59 -15.69
N LYS A 586 -20.52 -15.39 -15.20
CA LYS A 586 -20.63 -16.82 -15.54
C LYS A 586 -20.88 -17.02 -17.04
N THR A 587 -21.77 -16.22 -17.61
CA THR A 587 -22.07 -16.22 -19.04
C THR A 587 -20.88 -15.76 -19.88
N THR A 588 -20.07 -14.80 -19.41
CA THR A 588 -18.88 -14.33 -20.15
C THR A 588 -17.82 -15.42 -20.27
N ILE A 589 -17.53 -16.14 -19.20
CA ILE A 589 -16.52 -17.22 -19.21
C ILE A 589 -17.02 -18.43 -19.98
N MET A 590 -18.28 -18.82 -19.79
CA MET A 590 -18.87 -19.93 -20.56
C MET A 590 -18.97 -19.59 -22.05
N ASN A 591 -19.28 -18.34 -22.41
CA ASN A 591 -19.26 -17.90 -23.81
C ASN A 591 -17.84 -17.86 -24.39
N ALA A 592 -16.85 -17.44 -23.60
CA ALA A 592 -15.45 -17.47 -24.01
C ALA A 592 -14.98 -18.92 -24.21
N ALA A 593 -15.29 -19.81 -23.26
CA ALA A 593 -14.98 -21.24 -23.36
C ALA A 593 -15.66 -21.89 -24.56
N ALA A 594 -16.94 -21.58 -24.83
CA ALA A 594 -17.66 -22.09 -26.00
C ALA A 594 -17.00 -21.68 -27.34
N LYS A 595 -16.41 -20.48 -27.42
CA LYS A 595 -15.65 -20.06 -28.61
C LYS A 595 -14.39 -20.89 -28.80
N TRP A 596 -13.68 -21.20 -27.71
CA TRP A 596 -12.49 -22.06 -27.75
C TRP A 596 -12.87 -23.50 -28.06
N GLU A 597 -13.93 -24.02 -27.45
CA GLU A 597 -14.44 -25.39 -27.66
C GLU A 597 -14.89 -25.60 -29.10
N LYS A 598 -15.51 -24.58 -29.74
CA LYS A 598 -15.86 -24.63 -31.16
C LYS A 598 -14.65 -24.78 -32.08
N LYS A 599 -13.49 -24.24 -31.69
CA LYS A 599 -12.24 -24.31 -32.47
C LYS A 599 -11.39 -25.53 -32.12
N PHE A 600 -11.40 -25.95 -30.85
CA PHE A 600 -10.62 -27.08 -30.32
C PHE A 600 -11.52 -28.02 -29.51
N PRO A 601 -12.40 -28.81 -30.18
CA PRO A 601 -13.36 -29.67 -29.49
C PRO A 601 -12.68 -30.69 -28.59
N GLY A 602 -13.15 -30.81 -27.34
CA GLY A 602 -12.66 -31.76 -26.34
C GLY A 602 -11.31 -31.41 -25.70
N ARG A 603 -10.70 -30.28 -26.06
CA ARG A 603 -9.35 -29.88 -25.60
C ARG A 603 -9.36 -28.69 -24.64
N VAL A 604 -10.53 -28.19 -24.23
CA VAL A 604 -10.67 -27.02 -23.35
C VAL A 604 -11.11 -27.41 -21.94
N GLY A 605 -10.31 -27.03 -20.95
CA GLY A 605 -10.67 -27.08 -19.53
C GLY A 605 -11.16 -25.71 -19.05
N VAL A 606 -12.21 -25.69 -18.22
CA VAL A 606 -12.82 -24.45 -17.71
C VAL A 606 -12.81 -24.43 -16.19
N ILE A 607 -12.20 -23.41 -15.60
CA ILE A 607 -12.22 -23.18 -14.16
C ILE A 607 -12.91 -21.85 -13.88
N HIS A 608 -13.93 -21.84 -13.02
CA HIS A 608 -14.56 -20.59 -12.58
C HIS A 608 -14.38 -20.38 -11.08
N GLY A 609 -14.58 -19.14 -10.61
CA GLY A 609 -14.36 -18.75 -9.21
C GLY A 609 -15.07 -19.66 -8.20
N ARG A 610 -16.32 -20.03 -8.50
CA ARG A 610 -17.16 -20.92 -7.67
C ARG A 610 -16.97 -22.43 -7.88
N SER A 611 -16.08 -22.90 -8.78
CA SER A 611 -15.82 -24.35 -8.94
C SER A 611 -15.28 -24.92 -7.63
N LYS A 612 -15.69 -26.14 -7.26
CA LYS A 612 -15.20 -26.76 -6.02
C LYS A 612 -13.68 -26.94 -6.13
N ARG A 613 -12.96 -26.81 -5.01
CA ARG A 613 -11.49 -26.96 -5.01
C ARG A 613 -11.03 -28.30 -5.58
N THR A 614 -11.78 -29.38 -5.33
CA THR A 614 -11.52 -30.72 -5.89
C THR A 614 -11.63 -30.72 -7.41
N GLU A 615 -12.70 -30.13 -7.96
CA GLU A 615 -12.93 -30.01 -9.40
C GLU A 615 -11.83 -29.18 -10.09
N LYS A 616 -11.41 -28.06 -9.47
CA LYS A 616 -10.28 -27.26 -9.95
C LYS A 616 -8.99 -28.09 -10.03
N ALA A 617 -8.72 -28.92 -9.02
CA ALA A 617 -7.55 -29.78 -8.99
C ALA A 617 -7.64 -30.91 -10.04
N ASP A 618 -8.81 -31.52 -10.22
CA ASP A 618 -9.04 -32.56 -11.23
C ASP A 618 -8.84 -32.03 -12.65
N ILE A 619 -9.32 -30.82 -12.96
CA ILE A 619 -9.10 -30.20 -14.27
C ILE A 619 -7.61 -29.94 -14.52
N ILE A 620 -6.86 -29.46 -13.53
CA ILE A 620 -5.41 -29.28 -13.66
C ILE A 620 -4.69 -30.62 -13.83
N ARG A 621 -5.13 -31.67 -13.12
CA ARG A 621 -4.59 -33.02 -13.30
C ARG A 621 -4.85 -33.54 -14.72
N ASP A 622 -6.07 -33.37 -15.22
CA ASP A 622 -6.46 -33.72 -16.58
C ASP A 622 -5.65 -32.95 -17.62
N MET A 623 -5.41 -31.65 -17.39
CA MET A 623 -4.48 -30.87 -18.21
C MET A 623 -3.08 -31.49 -18.18
N ASN A 624 -2.53 -31.79 -17.00
CA ASN A 624 -1.19 -32.36 -16.85
C ASN A 624 -1.04 -33.72 -17.54
N ASN A 625 -2.12 -34.52 -17.59
CA ASN A 625 -2.19 -35.79 -18.31
C ASN A 625 -2.42 -35.65 -19.83
N GLY A 626 -2.56 -34.42 -20.34
CA GLY A 626 -2.70 -34.15 -21.77
C GLY A 626 -4.13 -34.28 -22.30
N LYS A 627 -5.14 -34.30 -21.43
CA LYS A 627 -6.56 -34.34 -21.85
C LYS A 627 -7.05 -32.97 -22.35
N TYR A 628 -6.54 -31.89 -21.75
CA TYR A 628 -6.82 -30.53 -22.18
C TYR A 628 -5.54 -29.76 -22.45
N ASP A 629 -5.56 -28.94 -23.50
CA ASP A 629 -4.46 -28.08 -23.91
C ASP A 629 -4.73 -26.61 -23.63
N ILE A 630 -6.00 -26.23 -23.53
CA ILE A 630 -6.42 -24.84 -23.31
C ILE A 630 -7.14 -24.75 -21.97
N LEU A 631 -6.66 -23.86 -21.10
CA LEU A 631 -7.33 -23.52 -19.85
C LEU A 631 -8.03 -22.16 -19.97
N VAL A 632 -9.33 -22.12 -19.75
CA VAL A 632 -10.07 -20.87 -19.55
C VAL A 632 -10.38 -20.73 -18.06
N SER A 633 -9.83 -19.72 -17.39
CA SER A 633 -9.97 -19.58 -15.94
C SER A 633 -10.24 -18.15 -15.48
N THR A 634 -10.89 -17.98 -14.32
CA THR A 634 -10.97 -16.69 -13.63
C THR A 634 -9.66 -16.25 -13.02
N THR A 635 -8.89 -17.22 -12.52
CA THR A 635 -7.59 -16.99 -11.89
C THR A 635 -6.84 -18.30 -11.80
N LEU A 636 -5.55 -18.28 -12.13
CA LEU A 636 -4.64 -19.39 -11.86
C LEU A 636 -4.04 -19.30 -10.45
N VAL A 637 -4.04 -18.11 -9.85
CA VAL A 637 -3.26 -17.83 -8.63
C VAL A 637 -3.74 -18.67 -7.45
N GLU A 638 -5.06 -18.81 -7.28
CA GLU A 638 -5.68 -19.42 -6.09
C GLU A 638 -5.37 -20.90 -5.85
N ILE A 639 -4.99 -21.66 -6.89
CA ILE A 639 -4.95 -23.13 -6.79
C ILE A 639 -3.57 -23.64 -6.34
N GLY A 640 -2.52 -22.84 -6.47
CA GLY A 640 -1.16 -23.24 -6.08
C GLY A 640 -0.52 -24.36 -6.91
N VAL A 641 -1.24 -24.98 -7.85
CA VAL A 641 -0.77 -26.13 -8.65
C VAL A 641 -0.13 -25.68 -9.97
N ASP A 642 0.93 -26.40 -10.38
CA ASP A 642 1.65 -26.21 -11.64
C ASP A 642 0.98 -26.88 -12.84
N VAL A 643 0.94 -26.18 -13.99
CA VAL A 643 0.50 -26.73 -15.28
C VAL A 643 1.74 -27.02 -16.13
N LYS A 644 2.11 -28.30 -16.24
CA LYS A 644 3.26 -28.75 -17.04
C LYS A 644 3.04 -28.43 -18.51
N GLY A 645 4.02 -27.79 -19.15
CA GLY A 645 3.98 -27.44 -20.58
C GLY A 645 3.19 -26.18 -20.92
N LEU A 646 2.88 -25.33 -19.93
CA LEU A 646 2.25 -24.02 -20.16
C LEU A 646 3.26 -23.03 -20.78
N MET A 647 3.14 -22.77 -22.09
CA MET A 647 4.07 -21.89 -22.84
C MET A 647 3.47 -20.54 -23.21
N ALA A 648 2.14 -20.37 -23.17
CA ALA A 648 1.52 -19.07 -23.36
C ALA A 648 0.37 -18.80 -22.37
N LEU A 649 0.25 -17.56 -21.92
CA LEU A 649 -0.83 -17.11 -21.05
C LEU A 649 -1.33 -15.72 -21.46
N ALA A 650 -2.64 -15.55 -21.57
CA ALA A 650 -3.28 -14.27 -21.83
C ALA A 650 -4.17 -13.83 -20.66
N ALA A 651 -3.91 -12.67 -20.08
CA ALA A 651 -4.78 -12.01 -19.11
C ALA A 651 -5.67 -11.00 -19.83
N ILE A 652 -6.97 -11.25 -19.86
CA ILE A 652 -7.98 -10.39 -20.47
C ILE A 652 -8.39 -9.31 -19.46
N ASN A 653 -8.66 -8.08 -19.90
CA ASN A 653 -8.94 -6.93 -19.02
C ASN A 653 -7.90 -6.81 -17.89
N ALA A 654 -6.62 -6.90 -18.26
CA ALA A 654 -5.49 -7.02 -17.33
C ALA A 654 -5.34 -5.80 -16.40
N GLU A 655 -5.90 -4.64 -16.73
CA GLU A 655 -5.94 -3.44 -15.89
C GLU A 655 -6.65 -3.68 -14.54
N ASN A 656 -7.59 -4.64 -14.50
CA ASN A 656 -8.31 -5.05 -13.30
C ASN A 656 -7.45 -5.90 -12.35
N LEU A 657 -6.27 -6.34 -12.78
CA LEU A 657 -5.34 -7.13 -11.98
C LEU A 657 -4.19 -6.24 -11.48
N GLY A 658 -3.83 -6.37 -10.20
CA GLY A 658 -2.65 -5.69 -9.66
C GLY A 658 -1.36 -6.13 -10.36
N ALA A 659 -0.34 -5.27 -10.38
CA ALA A 659 0.96 -5.59 -10.99
C ALA A 659 1.57 -6.88 -10.44
N TYR A 660 1.44 -7.07 -9.13
CA TYR A 660 1.86 -8.28 -8.45
C TYR A 660 1.15 -9.54 -8.98
N THR A 661 -0.17 -9.50 -9.11
CA THR A 661 -0.95 -10.63 -9.63
C THR A 661 -0.56 -10.97 -11.07
N LEU A 662 -0.36 -9.95 -11.91
CA LEU A 662 0.11 -10.14 -13.29
C LEU A 662 1.51 -10.75 -13.35
N HIS A 663 2.43 -10.29 -12.49
CA HIS A 663 3.76 -10.88 -12.37
C HIS A 663 3.72 -12.35 -11.95
N GLN A 664 2.87 -12.70 -10.97
CA GLN A 664 2.68 -14.10 -10.56
C GLN A 664 2.12 -14.97 -11.69
N LEU A 665 1.19 -14.45 -12.49
CA LEU A 665 0.67 -15.16 -13.67
C LEU A 665 1.77 -15.37 -14.71
N ARG A 666 2.55 -14.32 -15.01
CA ARG A 666 3.71 -14.40 -15.91
C ARG A 666 4.71 -15.46 -15.45
N GLY A 667 5.02 -15.53 -14.16
CA GLY A 667 5.94 -16.52 -13.59
C GLY A 667 5.49 -17.99 -13.72
N ARG A 668 4.25 -18.25 -14.15
CA ARG A 668 3.77 -19.61 -14.45
C ARG A 668 4.02 -20.07 -15.89
N VAL A 669 4.39 -19.15 -16.77
CA VAL A 669 4.69 -19.45 -18.18
C VAL A 669 6.12 -19.98 -18.30
N ALA A 670 6.32 -20.96 -19.20
CA ALA A 670 7.63 -21.55 -19.53
C ALA A 670 8.41 -22.08 -18.31
N ARG A 671 7.71 -22.68 -17.33
CA ARG A 671 8.33 -23.21 -16.10
C ARG A 671 9.37 -24.30 -16.34
N SER A 672 9.23 -25.06 -17.42
CA SER A 672 10.19 -26.10 -17.81
C SER A 672 11.37 -25.56 -18.64
N GLY A 673 11.48 -24.23 -18.80
CA GLY A 673 12.45 -23.57 -19.67
C GLY A 673 11.94 -23.37 -21.10
N GLY A 674 12.68 -22.58 -21.87
CA GLY A 674 12.36 -22.23 -23.27
C GLY A 674 11.69 -20.87 -23.43
N ASP A 675 11.18 -20.62 -24.63
CA ASP A 675 10.48 -19.37 -24.96
C ASP A 675 8.99 -19.49 -24.63
N GLY A 676 8.40 -18.43 -24.12
CA GLY A 676 6.96 -18.36 -23.85
C GLY A 676 6.41 -16.96 -24.02
N ASP A 677 5.09 -16.85 -24.15
CA ASP A 677 4.41 -15.58 -24.36
C ASP A 677 3.44 -15.24 -23.23
N PHE A 678 3.51 -14.00 -22.75
CA PHE A 678 2.58 -13.46 -21.76
C PHE A 678 1.88 -12.22 -22.33
N PHE A 679 0.57 -12.31 -22.51
CA PHE A 679 -0.24 -11.25 -23.09
C PHE A 679 -1.09 -10.58 -22.02
N MET A 680 -1.03 -9.25 -21.96
CA MET A 680 -1.91 -8.41 -21.15
C MET A 680 -2.83 -7.66 -22.10
N MET A 681 -4.10 -8.08 -22.18
CA MET A 681 -5.09 -7.43 -23.02
C MET A 681 -5.92 -6.45 -22.20
N ALA A 682 -5.97 -5.20 -22.60
CA ALA A 682 -6.79 -4.16 -21.97
C ALA A 682 -8.26 -4.24 -22.43
N SER A 683 -9.20 -3.72 -21.63
CA SER A 683 -10.61 -3.62 -22.05
C SER A 683 -10.88 -2.53 -23.10
N CYS A 684 -9.96 -1.58 -23.29
CA CYS A 684 -10.02 -0.50 -24.27
C CYS A 684 -8.72 -0.43 -25.10
N PRO A 685 -8.66 0.41 -26.15
CA PRO A 685 -7.39 0.73 -26.81
C PRO A 685 -6.36 1.28 -25.81
N VAL A 686 -5.07 0.98 -26.02
CA VAL A 686 -3.99 1.30 -25.06
C VAL A 686 -3.84 2.81 -24.82
N ASP A 687 -4.24 3.64 -25.77
CA ASP A 687 -4.19 5.10 -25.66
C ASP A 687 -5.31 5.71 -24.80
N GLU A 688 -6.37 4.94 -24.53
CA GLU A 688 -7.50 5.35 -23.70
C GLU A 688 -7.41 4.82 -22.25
N LEU A 689 -6.36 4.07 -21.92
CA LEU A 689 -6.12 3.58 -20.56
C LEU A 689 -5.85 4.73 -19.60
N GLU A 690 -6.37 4.62 -18.37
CA GLU A 690 -6.05 5.53 -17.29
C GLU A 690 -4.51 5.59 -17.07
N PRO A 691 -3.90 6.78 -16.90
CA PRO A 691 -2.45 6.93 -16.79
C PRO A 691 -1.79 6.00 -15.77
N GLY A 692 -2.40 5.83 -14.58
CA GLY A 692 -1.86 4.94 -13.54
C GLY A 692 -1.97 3.46 -13.87
N SER A 693 -2.97 3.05 -14.67
CA SER A 693 -3.10 1.67 -15.14
C SER A 693 -2.12 1.37 -16.27
N LYS A 694 -1.92 2.32 -17.20
CA LYS A 694 -0.95 2.22 -18.28
C LYS A 694 0.48 2.12 -17.73
N GLU A 695 0.89 3.04 -16.86
CA GLU A 695 2.22 3.03 -16.23
C GLU A 695 2.50 1.70 -15.53
N ARG A 696 1.53 1.19 -14.75
CA ARG A 696 1.62 -0.10 -14.07
C ARG A 696 1.81 -1.30 -15.01
N MET A 697 1.14 -1.30 -16.16
CA MET A 697 1.24 -2.38 -17.15
C MET A 697 2.53 -2.27 -17.97
N ASP A 698 2.96 -1.05 -18.31
CA ASP A 698 4.24 -0.79 -19.00
C ASP A 698 5.43 -1.23 -18.14
N LEU A 699 5.35 -1.10 -16.82
CA LEU A 699 6.36 -1.65 -15.90
C LEU A 699 6.54 -3.16 -16.07
N LEU A 700 5.46 -3.92 -16.27
CA LEU A 700 5.54 -5.37 -16.48
C LEU A 700 6.10 -5.76 -17.85
N VAL A 701 5.98 -4.88 -18.85
CA VAL A 701 6.64 -5.05 -20.15
C VAL A 701 8.13 -4.77 -20.03
N LYS A 702 8.50 -3.73 -19.28
CA LYS A 702 9.90 -3.27 -19.13
C LYS A 702 10.72 -4.14 -18.18
N TYR A 703 10.12 -4.64 -17.10
CA TYR A 703 10.82 -5.36 -16.03
C TYR A 703 10.38 -6.81 -15.92
N THR A 704 11.36 -7.71 -16.00
CA THR A 704 11.14 -9.16 -15.86
C THR A 704 11.29 -9.64 -14.41
N SER A 705 12.08 -8.94 -13.58
CA SER A 705 12.32 -9.31 -12.19
C SER A 705 11.16 -8.88 -11.27
N GLY A 706 10.76 -9.77 -10.36
CA GLY A 706 9.78 -9.45 -9.32
C GLY A 706 10.28 -8.40 -8.31
N ASP A 707 11.59 -8.30 -8.10
CA ASP A 707 12.20 -7.30 -7.22
C ASP A 707 11.98 -5.88 -7.76
N ASP A 708 12.22 -5.65 -9.06
CA ASP A 708 12.05 -4.35 -9.69
C ASP A 708 10.58 -3.92 -9.63
N ILE A 709 9.65 -4.85 -9.92
CA ILE A 709 8.21 -4.59 -9.85
C ILE A 709 7.77 -4.27 -8.41
N ALA A 710 8.36 -4.93 -7.41
CA ALA A 710 8.07 -4.65 -6.02
C ALA A 710 8.55 -3.25 -5.58
N VAL A 711 9.73 -2.81 -6.04
CA VAL A 711 10.22 -1.43 -5.80
C VAL A 711 9.25 -0.43 -6.38
N TYR A 712 8.81 -0.61 -7.63
CA TYR A 712 7.88 0.32 -8.28
C TYR A 712 6.47 0.29 -7.66
N ASP A 713 5.93 -0.89 -7.30
CA ASP A 713 4.64 -0.97 -6.59
C ASP A 713 4.74 -0.33 -5.19
N MET A 714 5.90 -0.47 -4.54
CA MET A 714 6.22 0.22 -3.29
C MET A 714 6.22 1.73 -3.49
N GLU A 715 6.93 2.28 -4.49
CA GLU A 715 6.95 3.72 -4.80
C GLU A 715 5.55 4.33 -4.94
N GLN A 716 4.63 3.60 -5.57
CA GLN A 716 3.26 4.06 -5.82
C GLN A 716 2.35 3.96 -4.58
N ARG A 717 2.56 2.95 -3.72
CA ARG A 717 1.67 2.64 -2.57
C ARG A 717 2.22 3.05 -1.20
N GLY A 718 3.52 3.32 -1.10
CA GLY A 718 4.26 3.47 0.15
C GLY A 718 4.52 2.14 0.87
N PHE A 719 5.23 2.20 2.00
CA PHE A 719 5.71 1.03 2.75
C PHE A 719 4.64 0.20 3.47
N GLY A 720 3.45 0.76 3.70
CA GLY A 720 2.51 0.21 4.70
C GLY A 720 3.13 0.19 6.11
N ASN A 721 2.41 -0.29 7.13
CA ASN A 721 2.93 -0.26 8.51
C ASN A 721 4.04 -1.29 8.71
N LEU A 722 5.28 -0.87 8.94
CA LEU A 722 6.40 -1.78 9.16
C LEU A 722 6.38 -2.38 10.58
N SER A 723 5.82 -1.62 11.52
CA SER A 723 5.71 -1.89 12.96
C SER A 723 4.55 -2.81 13.36
N ALA A 724 3.80 -3.39 12.41
CA ALA A 724 2.60 -4.19 12.71
C ALA A 724 2.93 -5.61 13.23
N GLY A 725 3.48 -5.65 14.44
CA GLY A 725 3.51 -6.77 15.38
C GLY A 725 2.59 -6.56 16.60
N GLY A 726 1.57 -5.69 16.50
CA GLY A 726 0.68 -5.36 17.62
C GLY A 726 -0.78 -5.17 17.22
N ARG A 727 -1.70 -5.34 18.19
CA ARG A 727 -3.17 -5.22 18.07
C ARG A 727 -3.69 -3.83 17.64
N ASN A 728 -2.83 -2.85 17.42
CA ASN A 728 -3.22 -1.52 16.96
C ASN A 728 -2.88 -1.35 15.47
N GLN A 729 -3.92 -1.43 14.63
CA GLN A 729 -3.87 -0.94 13.25
C GLN A 729 -3.83 0.60 13.24
N LYS A 730 -2.70 1.19 13.61
CA LYS A 730 -2.40 2.60 13.35
C LYS A 730 -1.21 2.67 12.40
N GLY A 731 -1.25 3.62 11.48
CA GLY A 731 -0.53 3.66 10.21
C GLY A 731 0.99 3.71 10.32
N PHE A 732 1.63 4.24 9.30
CA PHE A 732 2.97 4.84 9.37
C PHE A 732 2.98 6.11 10.26
N ASP A 733 2.13 6.15 11.28
CA ASP A 733 1.78 7.31 12.10
C ASP A 733 2.68 7.43 13.36
N ASP A 734 3.58 6.46 13.60
CA ASP A 734 4.45 6.37 14.79
C ASP A 734 5.95 6.55 14.47
N GLY A 735 6.27 7.21 13.35
CA GLY A 735 7.63 7.69 13.08
C GLY A 735 8.04 8.78 14.06
N LEU A 736 9.34 9.03 14.21
CA LEU A 736 9.86 10.13 15.04
C LEU A 736 9.20 11.48 14.71
N PHE A 737 8.86 11.69 13.43
CA PHE A 737 8.01 12.80 12.98
C PHE A 737 6.68 12.27 12.42
N PRO A 738 5.60 12.22 13.22
CA PRO A 738 4.33 11.60 12.83
C PRO A 738 3.69 12.18 11.56
N THR A 739 3.93 13.46 11.29
CA THR A 739 3.37 14.16 10.12
C THR A 739 4.18 13.97 8.84
N LEU A 740 5.39 13.42 8.93
CA LEU A 740 6.31 13.28 7.82
C LEU A 740 6.19 11.89 7.20
N LYS A 741 5.55 11.83 6.03
CA LYS A 741 5.42 10.59 5.26
C LYS A 741 6.68 10.37 4.43
N LEU A 742 7.37 9.25 4.67
CA LEU A 742 8.49 8.82 3.84
C LEU A 742 7.99 8.28 2.51
N VAL A 743 8.56 8.80 1.42
CA VAL A 743 8.35 8.27 0.06
C VAL A 743 9.45 7.23 -0.25
N PRO A 744 9.15 6.10 -0.90
CA PRO A 744 10.12 5.02 -1.09
C PRO A 744 11.40 5.37 -1.86
N SER A 745 11.31 6.24 -2.86
CA SER A 745 12.47 6.72 -3.62
C SER A 745 13.45 7.52 -2.74
N GLU A 746 12.94 8.24 -1.74
CA GLU A 746 13.76 8.99 -0.78
C GLU A 746 14.49 8.03 0.18
N LEU A 747 13.85 6.93 0.56
CA LEU A 747 14.45 5.89 1.38
C LEU A 747 15.50 5.08 0.62
N GLU A 748 15.23 4.68 -0.63
CA GLU A 748 16.19 3.91 -1.42
C GLU A 748 17.49 4.71 -1.63
N HIS A 749 17.38 6.01 -1.89
CA HIS A 749 18.54 6.89 -1.97
C HIS A 749 19.33 6.91 -0.65
N PHE A 750 18.63 7.00 0.49
CA PHE A 750 19.24 6.94 1.81
C PHE A 750 19.93 5.60 2.10
N LEU A 751 19.30 4.48 1.75
CA LEU A 751 19.85 3.14 1.97
C LEU A 751 21.05 2.84 1.06
N ARG A 752 21.01 3.30 -0.20
CA ARG A 752 22.16 3.21 -1.11
C ARG A 752 23.34 4.03 -0.60
N ASP A 753 23.06 5.21 -0.05
CA ASP A 753 24.05 6.06 0.61
C ASP A 753 24.66 5.36 1.84
N LEU A 754 23.84 4.80 2.72
CA LEU A 754 24.27 4.06 3.92
C LEU A 754 25.06 2.77 3.58
N ALA A 755 24.65 2.06 2.54
CA ALA A 755 25.32 0.83 2.07
C ALA A 755 26.70 1.11 1.48
N ARG A 756 26.87 2.22 0.75
CA ARG A 756 28.18 2.64 0.24
C ARG A 756 29.15 3.00 1.38
N GLU A 757 28.64 3.59 2.45
CA GLU A 757 29.43 3.99 3.62
C GLU A 757 29.87 2.81 4.47
N THR A 758 28.95 1.87 4.77
CA THR A 758 29.30 0.63 5.49
C THR A 758 30.28 -0.26 4.72
N MET A 759 30.24 -0.25 3.39
CA MET A 759 31.27 -0.89 2.56
C MET A 759 32.62 -0.14 2.59
N HIS A 760 32.61 1.19 2.69
CA HIS A 760 33.84 1.98 2.85
C HIS A 760 34.49 1.77 4.23
N GLU A 761 33.71 1.69 5.31
CA GLU A 761 34.22 1.41 6.66
C GLU A 761 34.78 -0.02 6.80
N ARG A 762 34.14 -1.01 6.16
CA ARG A 762 34.70 -2.38 6.06
C ARG A 762 35.94 -2.45 5.17
N GLY A 763 36.01 -1.67 4.09
CA GLY A 763 37.19 -1.57 3.24
C GLY A 763 38.39 -0.92 3.94
N ALA A 764 38.15 0.01 4.88
CA ALA A 764 39.19 0.66 5.66
C ALA A 764 39.78 -0.24 6.77
N GLN A 765 39.02 -1.21 7.30
CA GLN A 765 39.51 -2.16 8.30
C GLN A 765 40.29 -3.35 7.72
N VAL A 766 40.24 -3.60 6.41
CA VAL A 766 40.97 -4.70 5.75
C VAL A 766 42.34 -4.23 5.21
N ALA A 767 42.66 -2.95 5.32
CA ALA A 767 43.90 -2.37 4.79
C ALA A 767 44.97 -2.06 5.85
N VAL A 768 45.13 -2.88 6.91
CA VAL A 768 46.35 -2.89 7.73
C VAL A 768 46.57 -4.27 8.36
N THR A 769 47.06 -5.24 7.58
CA THR A 769 48.33 -5.98 7.83
C THR A 769 48.57 -6.96 6.67
N PRO A 770 49.84 -7.24 6.29
CA PRO A 770 50.19 -7.99 5.09
C PRO A 770 49.65 -9.42 5.05
#